data_AF-A0A1E4ZJ40-F1
#
_entry.id   AF-A0A1E4ZJ40-F1
#
_cell.length_a   1.000
_cell.length_b   1.000
_cell.length_c   1.000
_cell.angle_alpha   90.00
_cell.angle_beta   90.00
_cell.angle_gamma   90.00
#
_symmetry.space_group_name_H-M   'P 1'
#
loop_
_entity.id
_entity.type
_entity.pdbx_description
1 polymer ?
#
loop_
_entity_poly.entity_id
_entity_poly.type
_entity_poly.pdbx_seq_one_letter_code
_entity_poly.pdbx_strand_id
1 'polypeptide(L)'
;MNVEYPILPSYGDDPSEEDKENTIARYYGHQNRAGFFPVGMHNTWHGGIHIEDFGTDIRAIADGRIIAYRIPEDYFSEKDNEKNKFSNGFILIQHNFETPEKIKFQFYSLYMHLQPKTEMENSPNGRNIPDLYAKYTAKTRINVRETGLKIREYSEDDTTKSREVRFIPKGGLLKKDNTTPPKGHWMENNTQYVFCNHNGEILCAYKGWLKDYDDEHYQVHHLKAKDTNSFNTNAPKGTMLFNAIGGTYIGMECKDVTLEIETTKNKDWYKVKNTNNFILVKDCTALTKKIKNDVKFDSVENVDVPIKAGQIIGVPSKYEADNLKFYTTVHLEVFSDDKNLANFINNSKDKDRTSYEIAKDKTLQVAKPCNFLKANTKVKIYQTKDNYTQIGFEDVFCEAINGTDIVHKGKKQVYVNGKKVTKTTYLIKEDKFAEINNKLNNLLPNKDVLVYWSGKVSDSIRKIGFGTAQSGKKYWVNSNEVTGNLNQWVSLATDITAVYEKEPNNITQDPVIEKTIKVRKVTSTKDSDDNEWWRVKAKKQQGWIKKSELTEKNPYQWSDYGWKILENTGDQYFYMFGKLVEKSEPHEFIQQIWEQADTDGDKQLTNAELQNAVRNKEKLNLISKLICKHPNEWNTWKNISKFESELKQLFQKGINQAEGTDSDGNDLKQQLEQQRDQKVEMLKDKIEKLCFWDKIQTGDIVPVAERRKEYINKHKSHRKSMLPEGESKEETELGKKFDELEAKRTLRYFPTTDNVYHFHPIALIEHLKMIIQDTKDLGPWPVEENFKHWTRRIDSGVGKRHVKGIKTASKNHKGLDINFSGGGNTDLGAPIYATHDGFAHVVKDTTSGSGGRYIEIMSNDKKFMTRYMHLSMVNIEKGNSIKKGQKIGELGASYYGQEISDKMSAHLHYEIRSVKNNTYDGVIDPTEGRGFKSKPVELIDPQDWIEDPSLFNY
;
A
#
# COMPACT_ATOMS: atom_id res chain seq x y z
N MET A 1 5.84 -3.48 -5.45
CA MET A 1 4.70 -3.38 -6.37
C MET A 1 3.46 -3.19 -5.53
N ASN A 2 2.66 -2.18 -5.87
CA ASN A 2 1.31 -2.00 -5.34
C ASN A 2 0.29 -2.73 -6.22
N VAL A 3 -0.84 -3.12 -5.63
CA VAL A 3 -1.97 -3.75 -6.32
C VAL A 3 -3.26 -3.11 -5.82
N GLU A 4 -4.15 -2.78 -6.75
CA GLU A 4 -5.44 -2.16 -6.49
C GLU A 4 -6.56 -2.83 -7.28
N TYR A 5 -7.79 -2.60 -6.83
CA TYR A 5 -8.96 -3.04 -7.60
C TYR A 5 -9.09 -2.21 -8.89
N PRO A 6 -9.60 -2.82 -9.98
CA PRO A 6 -9.83 -2.12 -11.25
C PRO A 6 -10.89 -1.02 -11.14
N ILE A 7 -11.73 -1.07 -10.12
CA ILE A 7 -12.69 -0.04 -9.71
C ILE A 7 -12.50 0.21 -8.21
N LEU A 8 -12.56 1.47 -7.77
CA LEU A 8 -12.56 1.78 -6.34
C LEU A 8 -13.85 1.27 -5.68
N PRO A 9 -13.76 0.41 -4.67
CA PRO A 9 -14.91 0.06 -3.85
C PRO A 9 -15.49 1.31 -3.19
N SER A 10 -16.81 1.49 -3.31
CA SER A 10 -17.54 2.51 -2.55
C SER A 10 -18.19 1.85 -1.35
N TYR A 11 -17.99 2.43 -0.17
CA TYR A 11 -18.57 1.97 1.08
C TYR A 11 -19.46 3.07 1.67
N GLY A 12 -20.50 2.68 2.42
CA GLY A 12 -21.26 3.62 3.24
C GLY A 12 -20.43 4.16 4.42
N ASP A 13 -21.00 5.08 5.20
CA ASP A 13 -20.36 5.59 6.41
C ASP A 13 -20.15 4.43 7.43
N ASP A 14 -18.94 4.32 8.00
CA ASP A 14 -18.53 3.28 8.96
C ASP A 14 -18.90 1.83 8.55
N PRO A 15 -18.40 1.33 7.41
CA PRO A 15 -18.78 0.02 6.89
C PRO A 15 -18.25 -1.10 7.78
N SER A 16 -19.09 -2.10 8.05
CA SER A 16 -18.63 -3.34 8.68
C SER A 16 -17.71 -4.12 7.73
N GLU A 17 -16.91 -5.06 8.27
CA GLU A 17 -16.09 -5.94 7.43
C GLU A 17 -16.95 -6.79 6.48
N GLU A 18 -18.16 -7.16 6.90
CA GLU A 18 -19.12 -7.87 6.06
C GLU A 18 -19.63 -7.00 4.90
N ASP A 19 -19.88 -5.70 5.14
CA ASP A 19 -20.24 -4.76 4.07
C ASP A 19 -19.13 -4.64 3.05
N LYS A 20 -17.87 -4.59 3.50
CA LYS A 20 -16.71 -4.53 2.60
C LYS A 20 -16.59 -5.80 1.77
N GLU A 21 -16.68 -6.96 2.40
CA GLU A 21 -16.65 -8.26 1.72
C GLU A 21 -17.76 -8.36 0.65
N ASN A 22 -18.98 -7.93 0.97
CA ASN A 22 -20.11 -7.95 0.05
C ASN A 22 -19.91 -7.00 -1.13
N THR A 23 -19.38 -5.79 -0.89
CA THR A 23 -19.03 -4.85 -1.97
C THR A 23 -17.96 -5.43 -2.89
N ILE A 24 -16.88 -6.00 -2.34
CA ILE A 24 -15.81 -6.60 -3.14
C ILE A 24 -16.32 -7.81 -3.93
N ALA A 25 -17.16 -8.65 -3.32
CA ALA A 25 -17.74 -9.82 -3.97
C ALA A 25 -18.45 -9.45 -5.27
N ARG A 26 -19.13 -8.29 -5.34
CA ARG A 26 -19.81 -7.81 -6.57
C ARG A 26 -18.87 -7.67 -7.76
N TYR A 27 -17.60 -7.37 -7.54
CA TYR A 27 -16.62 -7.22 -8.61
C TYR A 27 -16.14 -8.56 -9.19
N TYR A 28 -16.49 -9.70 -8.59
CA TYR A 28 -16.21 -11.02 -9.17
C TYR A 28 -17.11 -11.36 -10.38
N GLY A 29 -18.00 -10.44 -10.77
CA GLY A 29 -18.85 -10.61 -11.95
C GLY A 29 -20.14 -11.39 -11.69
N HIS A 30 -20.51 -11.65 -10.43
CA HIS A 30 -21.75 -12.38 -10.11
C HIS A 30 -23.06 -11.64 -10.42
N GLN A 31 -22.95 -10.34 -10.70
CA GLN A 31 -24.05 -9.50 -11.16
C GLN A 31 -24.00 -9.24 -12.68
N ASN A 32 -22.97 -9.76 -13.37
CA ASN A 32 -22.82 -9.53 -14.80
C ASN A 32 -23.95 -10.22 -15.58
N ARG A 33 -24.40 -9.55 -16.64
CA ARG A 33 -25.32 -10.11 -17.62
C ARG A 33 -24.60 -11.09 -18.55
N ALA A 34 -23.30 -10.91 -18.78
CA ALA A 34 -22.45 -11.78 -19.60
C ALA A 34 -20.98 -11.78 -19.12
N GLY A 35 -20.19 -12.78 -19.56
CA GLY A 35 -18.74 -12.82 -19.37
C GLY A 35 -18.28 -13.24 -17.97
N PHE A 36 -18.27 -14.56 -17.73
CA PHE A 36 -17.85 -15.20 -16.47
C PHE A 36 -16.56 -15.96 -16.68
N PHE A 37 -15.61 -15.80 -15.76
CA PHE A 37 -14.44 -16.66 -15.68
C PHE A 37 -14.82 -18.04 -15.12
N PRO A 38 -14.28 -19.16 -15.65
CA PRO A 38 -13.47 -19.29 -16.86
C PRO A 38 -14.29 -19.71 -18.12
N VAL A 39 -15.62 -19.79 -18.00
CA VAL A 39 -16.53 -20.24 -19.06
C VAL A 39 -17.72 -19.27 -19.16
N GLY A 40 -17.92 -18.72 -20.35
CA GLY A 40 -18.98 -17.76 -20.63
C GLY A 40 -20.35 -18.39 -20.86
N MET A 41 -21.37 -17.54 -21.06
CA MET A 41 -22.78 -17.92 -21.17
C MET A 41 -23.14 -18.84 -22.36
N HIS A 42 -22.21 -19.02 -23.30
CA HIS A 42 -22.37 -19.86 -24.49
C HIS A 42 -21.54 -21.15 -24.41
N ASN A 43 -21.11 -21.54 -23.20
CA ASN A 43 -20.17 -22.64 -22.98
C ASN A 43 -18.87 -22.47 -23.77
N THR A 44 -18.45 -21.22 -23.95
CA THR A 44 -17.17 -20.88 -24.59
C THR A 44 -16.15 -20.56 -23.52
N TRP A 45 -14.89 -20.81 -23.84
CA TRP A 45 -13.79 -20.27 -23.05
C TRP A 45 -14.00 -18.77 -22.81
N HIS A 46 -13.75 -18.32 -21.57
CA HIS A 46 -13.79 -16.92 -21.17
C HIS A 46 -12.64 -16.62 -20.20
N GLY A 47 -11.55 -16.01 -20.70
CA GLY A 47 -10.30 -15.86 -19.96
C GLY A 47 -10.33 -14.83 -18.81
N GLY A 48 -11.36 -13.99 -18.77
CA GLY A 48 -11.44 -12.85 -17.87
C GLY A 48 -12.81 -12.67 -17.23
N ILE A 49 -13.12 -11.43 -16.83
CA ILE A 49 -14.44 -11.04 -16.36
C ILE A 49 -14.87 -9.77 -17.06
N HIS A 50 -16.17 -9.61 -17.21
CA HIS A 50 -16.74 -8.32 -17.59
C HIS A 50 -16.89 -7.43 -16.36
N ILE A 51 -16.76 -6.12 -16.54
CA ILE A 51 -17.02 -5.12 -15.52
C ILE A 51 -18.13 -4.21 -16.06
N GLU A 52 -19.35 -4.45 -15.59
CA GLU A 52 -20.57 -3.81 -16.07
C GLU A 52 -20.99 -2.65 -15.15
N ASP A 53 -20.55 -1.43 -15.44
CA ASP A 53 -21.16 -0.22 -14.88
C ASP A 53 -20.83 1.00 -15.75
N PHE A 54 -21.82 1.89 -15.96
CA PHE A 54 -21.66 3.04 -16.84
C PHE A 54 -21.05 4.22 -16.08
N GLY A 55 -19.90 4.72 -16.54
CA GLY A 55 -19.28 5.96 -16.01
C GLY A 55 -18.35 5.78 -14.82
N THR A 56 -17.94 4.55 -14.51
CA THR A 56 -16.89 4.27 -13.52
C THR A 56 -15.51 4.31 -14.17
N ASP A 57 -14.55 4.98 -13.53
CA ASP A 57 -13.17 4.98 -13.99
C ASP A 57 -12.54 3.60 -13.79
N ILE A 58 -12.05 2.99 -14.87
CA ILE A 58 -11.24 1.77 -14.82
C ILE A 58 -9.79 2.12 -14.55
N ARG A 59 -9.16 1.33 -13.69
CA ARG A 59 -7.83 1.58 -13.16
C ARG A 59 -6.89 0.40 -13.40
N ALA A 60 -5.61 0.73 -13.52
CA ALA A 60 -4.54 -0.27 -13.53
C ALA A 60 -4.55 -1.06 -12.22
N ILE A 61 -4.55 -2.39 -12.30
CA ILE A 61 -4.69 -3.27 -11.14
C ILE A 61 -3.39 -3.42 -10.36
N ALA A 62 -2.26 -3.09 -10.97
CA ALA A 62 -0.94 -3.19 -10.34
C ALA A 62 0.03 -2.19 -10.98
N ASP A 63 1.12 -1.89 -10.27
CA ASP A 63 2.25 -1.18 -10.89
C ASP A 63 2.77 -1.98 -12.09
N GLY A 64 3.21 -1.31 -13.14
CA GLY A 64 3.72 -1.99 -14.32
C GLY A 64 4.14 -1.03 -15.41
N ARG A 65 4.07 -1.53 -16.64
CA ARG A 65 4.28 -0.75 -17.86
C ARG A 65 3.22 -1.10 -18.87
N ILE A 66 2.64 -0.11 -19.51
CA ILE A 66 1.80 -0.30 -20.69
C ILE A 66 2.72 -0.71 -21.82
N ILE A 67 2.44 -1.88 -22.41
CA ILE A 67 3.24 -2.43 -23.50
C ILE A 67 2.55 -2.28 -24.85
N ALA A 68 1.24 -2.12 -24.86
CA ALA A 68 0.48 -1.79 -26.06
C ALA A 68 -0.85 -1.15 -25.72
N TYR A 69 -1.39 -0.39 -26.69
CA TYR A 69 -2.75 0.12 -26.64
C TYR A 69 -3.37 0.20 -28.03
N ARG A 70 -4.70 0.33 -28.07
CA ARG A 70 -5.46 0.79 -29.24
C ARG A 70 -6.56 1.72 -28.75
N ILE A 71 -6.67 2.91 -29.34
CA ILE A 71 -7.78 3.85 -29.08
C ILE A 71 -8.53 4.03 -30.40
N PRO A 72 -9.77 3.53 -30.54
CA PRO A 72 -10.55 3.73 -31.74
C PRO A 72 -11.05 5.18 -31.84
N GLU A 73 -11.19 5.71 -33.05
CA GLU A 73 -11.80 7.03 -33.26
C GLU A 73 -13.29 7.03 -32.90
N ASP A 74 -14.02 5.99 -33.34
CA ASP A 74 -15.45 5.79 -33.08
C ASP A 74 -15.77 4.28 -32.96
N TYR A 75 -17.03 3.95 -32.69
CA TYR A 75 -17.51 2.58 -32.61
C TYR A 75 -17.50 1.85 -33.95
N PHE A 76 -17.26 0.54 -33.89
CA PHE A 76 -17.61 -0.36 -34.97
C PHE A 76 -19.07 -0.80 -34.83
N SER A 77 -19.68 -1.13 -35.97
CA SER A 77 -20.96 -1.84 -36.01
C SER A 77 -20.74 -3.29 -36.45
N GLU A 78 -21.59 -4.20 -36.01
CA GLU A 78 -21.60 -5.56 -36.53
C GLU A 78 -21.90 -5.55 -38.04
N LYS A 79 -21.22 -6.43 -38.78
CA LYS A 79 -21.46 -6.59 -40.22
C LYS A 79 -22.94 -6.88 -40.46
N ASP A 80 -23.54 -6.15 -41.39
CA ASP A 80 -24.96 -6.21 -41.74
C ASP A 80 -25.93 -5.83 -40.60
N ASN A 81 -25.43 -5.25 -39.49
CA ASN A 81 -26.24 -4.75 -38.38
C ASN A 81 -25.65 -3.46 -37.76
N GLU A 82 -26.07 -2.32 -38.29
CA GLU A 82 -25.63 -0.98 -37.84
C GLU A 82 -26.09 -0.59 -36.42
N LYS A 83 -27.01 -1.36 -35.82
CA LYS A 83 -27.55 -1.04 -34.50
C LYS A 83 -26.63 -1.48 -33.38
N ASN A 84 -25.96 -2.63 -33.54
CA ASN A 84 -25.13 -3.22 -32.50
C ASN A 84 -23.72 -2.62 -32.59
N LYS A 85 -23.38 -1.77 -31.63
CA LYS A 85 -22.08 -1.09 -31.59
C LYS A 85 -21.12 -1.77 -30.63
N PHE A 86 -19.85 -1.80 -31.00
CA PHE A 86 -18.79 -2.28 -30.11
C PHE A 86 -17.50 -1.48 -30.26
N SER A 87 -16.75 -1.39 -29.16
CA SER A 87 -15.39 -0.84 -29.16
C SER A 87 -14.35 -1.95 -29.20
N ASN A 88 -13.27 -1.74 -29.95
CA ASN A 88 -12.06 -2.57 -29.93
C ASN A 88 -10.90 -1.89 -29.19
N GLY A 89 -11.17 -0.81 -28.45
CA GLY A 89 -10.16 -0.09 -27.69
C GLY A 89 -9.63 -0.93 -26.53
N PHE A 90 -8.31 -0.91 -26.34
CA PHE A 90 -7.67 -1.63 -25.25
C PHE A 90 -6.40 -0.99 -24.72
N ILE A 91 -6.06 -1.36 -23.50
CA ILE A 91 -4.74 -1.15 -22.89
C ILE A 91 -4.24 -2.49 -22.37
N LEU A 92 -2.98 -2.81 -22.68
CA LEU A 92 -2.29 -4.01 -22.24
C LEU A 92 -1.10 -3.63 -21.37
N ILE A 93 -1.06 -4.15 -20.15
CA ILE A 93 -0.06 -3.83 -19.14
C ILE A 93 0.75 -5.09 -18.80
N GLN A 94 2.07 -4.96 -18.78
CA GLN A 94 3.01 -5.95 -18.26
C GLN A 94 3.38 -5.62 -16.81
N HIS A 95 3.31 -6.62 -15.95
CA HIS A 95 3.59 -6.54 -14.54
C HIS A 95 4.76 -7.45 -14.18
N ASN A 96 5.63 -6.99 -13.28
CA ASN A 96 6.72 -7.79 -12.72
C ASN A 96 6.61 -7.77 -11.21
N PHE A 97 6.21 -8.90 -10.64
CA PHE A 97 6.13 -9.12 -9.21
C PHE A 97 7.39 -9.84 -8.72
N GLU A 98 7.87 -9.49 -7.52
CA GLU A 98 9.00 -10.13 -6.87
C GLU A 98 8.71 -10.29 -5.37
N THR A 99 8.86 -11.50 -4.84
CA THR A 99 8.72 -11.78 -3.40
C THR A 99 9.96 -11.34 -2.60
N PRO A 100 9.90 -11.28 -1.26
CA PRO A 100 11.08 -10.98 -0.44
C PRO A 100 12.30 -11.88 -0.73
N GLU A 101 12.09 -13.19 -0.90
CA GLU A 101 13.12 -14.17 -1.31
C GLU A 101 13.42 -14.18 -2.83
N LYS A 102 13.09 -13.09 -3.53
CA LYS A 102 13.45 -12.83 -4.93
C LYS A 102 12.85 -13.81 -5.94
N ILE A 103 11.73 -14.43 -5.61
CA ILE A 103 10.98 -15.25 -6.56
C ILE A 103 10.15 -14.31 -7.43
N LYS A 104 10.39 -14.36 -8.73
CA LYS A 104 9.77 -13.48 -9.72
C LYS A 104 8.53 -14.13 -10.32
N PHE A 105 7.56 -13.28 -10.64
CA PHE A 105 6.36 -13.64 -11.36
C PHE A 105 5.98 -12.50 -12.31
N GLN A 106 6.00 -12.80 -13.61
CA GLN A 106 5.54 -11.90 -14.65
C GLN A 106 4.11 -12.25 -15.05
N PHE A 107 3.26 -11.23 -15.14
CA PHE A 107 1.88 -11.39 -15.61
C PHE A 107 1.44 -10.14 -16.36
N TYR A 108 0.29 -10.25 -17.02
CA TYR A 108 -0.28 -9.22 -17.86
C TYR A 108 -1.72 -8.96 -17.47
N SER A 109 -2.15 -7.70 -17.56
CA SER A 109 -3.56 -7.35 -17.49
C SER A 109 -3.99 -6.67 -18.78
N LEU A 110 -5.07 -7.16 -19.38
CA LEU A 110 -5.69 -6.60 -20.57
C LEU A 110 -7.03 -5.99 -20.20
N TYR A 111 -7.26 -4.77 -20.68
CA TYR A 111 -8.52 -4.04 -20.51
C TYR A 111 -9.10 -3.77 -21.89
N MET A 112 -10.07 -4.59 -22.31
CA MET A 112 -10.68 -4.53 -23.64
C MET A 112 -12.06 -3.86 -23.57
N HIS A 113 -12.49 -3.26 -24.69
CA HIS A 113 -13.73 -2.49 -24.84
C HIS A 113 -13.72 -1.13 -24.12
N LEU A 114 -12.56 -0.44 -24.12
CA LEU A 114 -12.46 0.94 -23.60
C LEU A 114 -13.10 1.96 -24.55
N GLN A 115 -13.53 3.11 -24.02
CA GLN A 115 -14.23 4.15 -24.80
C GLN A 115 -13.43 4.68 -26.01
N PRO A 116 -14.08 4.89 -27.17
CA PRO A 116 -13.45 5.55 -28.32
C PRO A 116 -13.21 7.04 -28.06
N LYS A 117 -12.34 7.64 -28.88
CA LYS A 117 -12.02 9.07 -28.88
C LYS A 117 -13.26 9.95 -28.85
N THR A 118 -14.20 9.72 -29.77
CA THR A 118 -15.40 10.55 -29.94
C THR A 118 -16.22 10.65 -28.65
N GLU A 119 -16.39 9.53 -27.92
CA GLU A 119 -17.09 9.51 -26.64
C GLU A 119 -16.30 10.18 -25.52
N MET A 120 -14.98 9.97 -25.48
CA MET A 120 -14.12 10.64 -24.50
C MET A 120 -14.16 12.17 -24.67
N GLU A 121 -14.12 12.68 -25.90
CA GLU A 121 -14.16 14.11 -26.22
C GLU A 121 -15.54 14.74 -25.99
N ASN A 122 -16.62 13.97 -26.19
CA ASN A 122 -18.00 14.40 -25.92
C ASN A 122 -18.34 14.44 -24.42
N SER A 123 -17.51 13.80 -23.56
CA SER A 123 -17.72 13.87 -22.11
C SER A 123 -17.54 15.29 -21.57
N PRO A 124 -18.29 15.73 -20.53
CA PRO A 124 -18.18 17.08 -19.99
C PRO A 124 -16.75 17.45 -19.61
N ASN A 125 -16.20 18.51 -20.22
CA ASN A 125 -14.82 18.97 -20.07
C ASN A 125 -13.75 17.88 -20.33
N GLY A 126 -14.07 16.85 -21.12
CA GLY A 126 -13.17 15.72 -21.37
C GLY A 126 -12.92 14.84 -20.15
N ARG A 127 -13.85 14.80 -19.17
CA ARG A 127 -13.69 14.04 -17.91
C ARG A 127 -13.25 12.60 -18.14
N ASN A 128 -13.78 11.94 -19.17
CA ASN A 128 -13.50 10.53 -19.46
C ASN A 128 -12.12 10.31 -20.10
N ILE A 129 -11.37 11.37 -20.46
CA ILE A 129 -10.01 11.25 -20.98
C ILE A 129 -9.06 10.96 -19.81
N PRO A 130 -8.39 9.80 -19.79
CA PRO A 130 -7.37 9.49 -18.79
C PRO A 130 -6.18 10.44 -18.83
N ASP A 131 -5.64 10.77 -17.67
CA ASP A 131 -4.51 11.71 -17.54
C ASP A 131 -3.24 11.22 -18.27
N LEU A 132 -3.12 9.90 -18.43
CA LEU A 132 -2.05 9.23 -19.18
C LEU A 132 -1.78 9.87 -20.55
N TYR A 133 -2.85 10.19 -21.27
CA TYR A 133 -2.80 10.75 -22.62
C TYR A 133 -3.65 12.02 -22.76
N ALA A 134 -3.91 12.70 -21.64
CA ALA A 134 -4.53 14.02 -21.62
C ALA A 134 -3.49 15.15 -21.71
N LYS A 135 -3.85 16.21 -22.41
CA LYS A 135 -3.34 17.56 -22.20
C LYS A 135 -4.43 18.42 -21.57
N TYR A 136 -4.03 19.33 -20.69
CA TYR A 136 -4.96 20.18 -19.97
C TYR A 136 -5.03 21.55 -20.63
N THR A 137 -6.25 22.03 -20.85
CA THR A 137 -6.49 23.33 -21.47
C THR A 137 -7.50 24.13 -20.67
N ALA A 138 -7.31 25.44 -20.64
CA ALA A 138 -8.26 26.38 -20.07
C ALA A 138 -8.35 27.61 -20.97
N LYS A 139 -9.55 28.19 -21.09
CA LYS A 139 -9.75 29.44 -21.82
C LYS A 139 -9.66 30.61 -20.87
N THR A 140 -8.97 31.66 -21.29
CA THR A 140 -8.90 32.93 -20.57
C THR A 140 -10.27 33.60 -20.49
N ARG A 141 -10.60 34.19 -19.34
CA ARG A 141 -11.83 34.98 -19.15
C ARG A 141 -11.49 36.47 -19.10
N ILE A 142 -12.55 37.29 -19.19
CA ILE A 142 -12.44 38.73 -18.92
C ILE A 142 -12.09 38.89 -17.44
N ASN A 143 -10.89 39.38 -17.16
CA ASN A 143 -10.57 39.84 -15.82
C ASN A 143 -11.35 41.13 -15.54
N VAL A 144 -12.07 41.18 -14.43
CA VAL A 144 -12.83 42.36 -13.99
C VAL A 144 -12.07 43.16 -12.92
N ARG A 145 -10.79 42.83 -12.65
CA ARG A 145 -10.00 43.46 -11.59
C ARG A 145 -8.64 43.86 -12.11
N GLU A 146 -8.45 45.17 -12.27
CA GLU A 146 -7.14 45.72 -12.60
C GLU A 146 -6.67 46.72 -11.53
N THR A 147 -5.39 46.59 -11.15
CA THR A 147 -4.70 47.52 -10.26
C THR A 147 -3.47 48.08 -10.97
N GLY A 148 -3.41 49.39 -11.18
CA GLY A 148 -2.30 50.09 -11.84
C GLY A 148 -2.56 51.59 -12.00
N LEU A 149 -1.75 52.26 -12.82
CA LEU A 149 -1.77 53.71 -13.03
C LEU A 149 -1.88 54.03 -14.52
N LYS A 150 -2.85 54.88 -14.89
CA LYS A 150 -2.89 55.51 -16.21
C LYS A 150 -1.91 56.68 -16.24
N ILE A 151 -1.09 56.73 -17.28
CA ILE A 151 -0.04 57.73 -17.49
C ILE A 151 -0.41 58.57 -18.70
N ARG A 152 -0.14 59.87 -18.59
CA ARG A 152 -0.50 60.87 -19.57
C ARG A 152 0.69 61.21 -20.46
N GLU A 153 0.39 61.61 -21.69
CA GLU A 153 1.41 62.09 -22.62
C GLU A 153 2.02 63.38 -22.11
N TYR A 154 3.25 63.64 -22.52
CA TYR A 154 3.88 64.94 -22.35
C TYR A 154 4.01 65.63 -23.71
N SER A 155 3.61 66.89 -23.76
CA SER A 155 3.89 67.81 -24.85
C SER A 155 4.25 69.17 -24.25
N GLU A 156 5.23 69.86 -24.80
CA GLU A 156 5.65 71.19 -24.33
C GLU A 156 4.52 72.23 -24.44
N ASP A 157 3.59 72.06 -25.38
CA ASP A 157 2.52 73.01 -25.69
C ASP A 157 1.22 72.80 -24.86
N ASP A 158 1.18 71.80 -23.98
CA ASP A 158 -0.05 71.44 -23.26
C ASP A 158 -0.42 72.47 -22.17
N THR A 159 -1.41 73.31 -22.46
CA THR A 159 -1.97 74.28 -21.48
C THR A 159 -3.09 73.69 -20.61
N THR A 160 -3.61 72.52 -20.97
CA THR A 160 -4.63 71.78 -20.19
C THR A 160 -4.19 70.35 -19.96
N LYS A 161 -4.79 69.68 -18.97
CA LYS A 161 -4.39 68.34 -18.54
C LYS A 161 -4.37 67.35 -19.71
N SER A 162 -3.18 66.84 -20.03
CA SER A 162 -2.93 66.00 -21.21
C SER A 162 -3.67 64.66 -21.18
N ARG A 163 -3.88 64.07 -22.37
CA ARG A 163 -4.62 62.81 -22.52
C ARG A 163 -3.87 61.63 -21.89
N GLU A 164 -4.63 60.66 -21.37
CA GLU A 164 -4.09 59.39 -20.88
C GLU A 164 -3.71 58.51 -22.07
N VAL A 165 -2.45 58.08 -22.16
CA VAL A 165 -1.91 57.35 -23.31
C VAL A 165 -1.42 55.95 -23.00
N ARG A 166 -1.13 55.64 -21.72
CA ARG A 166 -0.56 54.35 -21.33
C ARG A 166 -1.10 53.92 -19.96
N PHE A 167 -1.12 52.61 -19.71
CA PHE A 167 -1.43 52.05 -18.39
C PHE A 167 -0.25 51.22 -17.91
N ILE A 168 0.22 51.48 -16.68
CA ILE A 168 1.30 50.72 -16.04
C ILE A 168 0.72 49.99 -14.82
N PRO A 169 0.80 48.65 -14.78
CA PRO A 169 0.22 47.86 -13.71
C PRO A 169 0.94 48.10 -12.37
N LYS A 170 0.27 47.79 -11.26
CA LYS A 170 0.89 47.82 -9.93
C LYS A 170 2.16 46.95 -9.93
N GLY A 171 3.26 47.50 -9.44
CA GLY A 171 4.58 46.86 -9.46
C GLY A 171 5.46 47.27 -10.64
N GLY A 172 4.87 47.82 -11.72
CA GLY A 172 5.62 48.32 -12.87
C GLY A 172 6.56 49.47 -12.50
N LEU A 173 7.73 49.49 -13.13
CA LEU A 173 8.77 50.49 -12.90
C LEU A 173 8.71 51.59 -13.97
N LEU A 174 8.85 52.82 -13.50
CA LEU A 174 8.93 54.04 -14.30
C LEU A 174 10.23 54.74 -13.97
N LYS A 175 11.05 55.03 -14.97
CA LYS A 175 12.30 55.76 -14.73
C LYS A 175 11.97 57.21 -14.38
N LYS A 176 12.61 57.77 -13.36
CA LYS A 176 12.46 59.16 -12.96
C LYS A 176 13.00 60.07 -14.06
N ASP A 177 12.30 61.17 -14.35
CA ASP A 177 12.73 62.15 -15.34
C ASP A 177 12.68 63.57 -14.75
N ASN A 178 13.67 64.40 -15.07
CA ASN A 178 13.88 65.74 -14.49
C ASN A 178 13.39 66.87 -15.41
N THR A 179 12.52 66.56 -16.38
CA THR A 179 11.91 67.55 -17.27
C THR A 179 11.26 68.70 -16.48
N THR A 180 11.53 69.94 -16.92
CA THR A 180 10.92 71.15 -16.34
C THR A 180 9.80 71.64 -17.26
N PRO A 181 8.57 71.85 -16.76
CA PRO A 181 7.46 72.29 -17.61
C PRO A 181 7.66 73.75 -18.05
N PRO A 182 7.36 74.11 -19.31
CA PRO A 182 7.42 75.49 -19.77
C PRO A 182 6.32 76.35 -19.14
N LYS A 183 6.51 77.68 -19.19
CA LYS A 183 5.57 78.66 -18.61
C LYS A 183 4.20 78.57 -19.30
N GLY A 184 3.13 78.41 -18.51
CA GLY A 184 1.76 78.21 -18.99
C GLY A 184 1.34 76.75 -19.17
N HIS A 185 2.25 75.79 -19.00
CA HIS A 185 1.94 74.37 -19.06
C HIS A 185 1.12 73.90 -17.85
N TRP A 186 0.20 72.96 -18.03
CA TRP A 186 -0.71 72.52 -16.96
C TRP A 186 -0.02 71.88 -15.73
N MET A 187 1.26 71.48 -15.89
CA MET A 187 2.10 70.99 -14.79
C MET A 187 2.99 72.05 -14.12
N GLU A 188 3.05 73.29 -14.61
CA GLU A 188 3.96 74.35 -14.08
C GLU A 188 3.87 74.49 -12.55
N ASN A 189 2.66 74.39 -12.00
CA ASN A 189 2.41 74.47 -10.56
C ASN A 189 1.73 73.20 -9.99
N ASN A 190 1.76 72.07 -10.71
CA ASN A 190 1.05 70.85 -10.32
C ASN A 190 1.98 69.80 -9.70
N THR A 191 2.02 69.73 -8.38
CA THR A 191 2.85 68.78 -7.62
C THR A 191 2.25 67.38 -7.52
N GLN A 192 1.04 67.16 -8.04
CA GLN A 192 0.38 65.85 -7.99
C GLN A 192 0.88 64.89 -9.09
N TYR A 193 1.56 65.40 -10.12
CA TYR A 193 2.12 64.61 -11.21
C TYR A 193 3.64 64.75 -11.23
N VAL A 194 4.31 63.72 -11.75
CA VAL A 194 5.76 63.69 -11.96
C VAL A 194 6.05 63.30 -13.41
N PHE A 195 7.16 63.81 -13.94
CA PHE A 195 7.70 63.31 -15.20
C PHE A 195 8.41 61.98 -14.96
N CYS A 196 8.22 61.07 -15.90
CA CYS A 196 8.86 59.78 -15.91
C CYS A 196 9.15 59.35 -17.33
N ASN A 197 10.17 58.52 -17.51
CA ASN A 197 10.49 57.90 -18.79
C ASN A 197 10.06 56.43 -18.78
N HIS A 198 9.38 56.01 -19.85
CA HIS A 198 9.04 54.61 -20.09
C HIS A 198 9.28 54.26 -21.55
N ASN A 199 10.21 53.33 -21.80
CA ASN A 199 10.64 52.90 -23.14
C ASN A 199 11.14 54.05 -24.04
N GLY A 200 11.81 55.05 -23.47
CA GLY A 200 12.40 56.16 -24.22
C GLY A 200 11.51 57.40 -24.36
N GLU A 201 10.25 57.33 -23.92
CA GLU A 201 9.30 58.44 -23.99
C GLU A 201 9.10 59.11 -22.62
N ILE A 202 9.08 60.44 -22.61
CA ILE A 202 8.76 61.25 -21.42
C ILE A 202 7.24 61.30 -21.26
N LEU A 203 6.77 61.06 -20.04
CA LEU A 203 5.36 60.91 -19.71
C LEU A 203 5.04 61.52 -18.33
N CYS A 204 3.77 61.83 -18.09
CA CYS A 204 3.28 62.45 -16.86
C CYS A 204 2.47 61.45 -16.02
N ALA A 205 2.97 61.09 -14.84
CA ALA A 205 2.37 60.07 -13.96
C ALA A 205 1.85 60.69 -12.65
N TYR A 206 0.71 60.22 -12.15
CA TYR A 206 0.15 60.70 -10.87
C TYR A 206 0.99 60.18 -9.70
N LYS A 207 1.65 61.10 -8.97
CA LYS A 207 2.60 60.79 -7.90
C LYS A 207 1.97 60.01 -6.75
N GLY A 208 0.69 60.28 -6.44
CA GLY A 208 0.00 59.62 -5.32
C GLY A 208 -0.15 58.10 -5.47
N TRP A 209 0.05 57.56 -6.67
CA TRP A 209 -0.03 56.12 -6.95
C TRP A 209 1.33 55.49 -7.24
N LEU A 210 2.41 56.23 -6.99
CA LEU A 210 3.78 55.79 -7.09
C LEU A 210 4.40 55.70 -5.69
N LYS A 211 5.41 54.85 -5.55
CA LYS A 211 6.37 54.87 -4.44
C LYS A 211 7.78 54.90 -5.01
N ASP A 212 8.72 55.51 -4.31
CA ASP A 212 10.13 55.38 -4.65
C ASP A 212 10.55 53.90 -4.55
N TYR A 213 11.16 53.38 -5.63
CA TYR A 213 11.65 52.00 -5.69
C TYR A 213 13.16 51.97 -5.46
N ASP A 214 13.88 52.83 -6.19
CA ASP A 214 15.31 53.10 -6.03
C ASP A 214 15.60 54.57 -6.43
N ASP A 215 16.88 54.92 -6.55
CA ASP A 215 17.32 56.27 -6.90
C ASP A 215 16.90 56.69 -8.32
N GLU A 216 16.65 55.73 -9.22
CA GLU A 216 16.34 55.96 -10.63
C GLU A 216 14.88 55.68 -11.01
N HIS A 217 14.11 54.96 -10.18
CA HIS A 217 12.78 54.46 -10.55
C HIS A 217 11.69 54.72 -9.50
N TYR A 218 10.49 55.00 -10.00
CA TYR A 218 9.24 54.87 -9.28
C TYR A 218 8.61 53.49 -9.52
N GLN A 219 7.99 52.89 -8.50
CA GLN A 219 7.13 51.72 -8.64
C GLN A 219 5.66 52.10 -8.46
N VAL A 220 4.80 51.64 -9.36
CA VAL A 220 3.34 51.84 -9.22
C VAL A 220 2.79 51.05 -8.02
N HIS A 221 2.08 51.70 -7.10
CA HIS A 221 1.70 51.15 -5.78
C HIS A 221 0.19 51.01 -5.52
N HIS A 222 -0.70 51.43 -6.44
CA HIS A 222 -2.13 51.65 -6.15
C HIS A 222 -2.90 50.50 -5.43
N LEU A 223 -3.73 50.88 -4.45
CA LEU A 223 -4.52 50.02 -3.53
C LEU A 223 -5.91 50.63 -3.24
N LYS A 224 -6.87 50.63 -4.19
CA LYS A 224 -8.30 50.76 -3.87
C LYS A 224 -9.16 49.84 -4.74
N ALA A 225 -9.84 48.90 -4.11
CA ALA A 225 -10.56 47.79 -4.75
C ALA A 225 -11.99 48.14 -5.25
N LYS A 226 -12.38 49.42 -5.30
CA LYS A 226 -13.74 49.85 -5.66
C LYS A 226 -13.82 50.86 -6.82
N ASP A 227 -12.70 51.30 -7.37
CA ASP A 227 -12.68 52.16 -8.55
C ASP A 227 -12.52 51.29 -9.81
N THR A 228 -13.60 51.16 -10.58
CA THR A 228 -13.59 50.49 -11.88
C THR A 228 -12.92 51.40 -12.91
N ASN A 229 -11.80 50.97 -13.50
CA ASN A 229 -11.33 51.60 -14.73
C ASN A 229 -12.20 51.13 -15.90
N SER A 230 -12.94 52.07 -16.51
CA SER A 230 -13.58 51.85 -17.81
C SER A 230 -12.53 51.94 -18.90
N PHE A 231 -12.24 50.80 -19.54
CA PHE A 231 -11.66 50.81 -20.88
C PHE A 231 -12.68 51.37 -21.88
N ASN A 232 -12.21 52.03 -22.94
CA ASN A 232 -13.08 52.26 -24.09
C ASN A 232 -13.52 50.89 -24.66
N THR A 233 -14.61 50.87 -25.42
CA THR A 233 -15.19 49.62 -25.97
C THR A 233 -14.24 48.79 -26.83
N ASN A 234 -13.11 49.37 -27.24
CA ASN A 234 -12.19 48.81 -28.23
C ASN A 234 -10.88 48.28 -27.62
N ALA A 235 -10.68 48.38 -26.29
CA ALA A 235 -9.47 47.85 -25.66
C ALA A 235 -9.50 46.30 -25.58
N PRO A 236 -8.38 45.61 -25.83
CA PRO A 236 -8.29 44.16 -25.69
C PRO A 236 -8.54 43.76 -24.23
N LYS A 237 -9.51 42.86 -24.00
CA LYS A 237 -9.85 42.30 -22.68
C LYS A 237 -9.21 40.92 -22.56
N GLY A 238 -8.79 40.53 -21.36
CA GLY A 238 -8.07 39.27 -21.18
C GLY A 238 -7.77 38.86 -19.74
N THR A 239 -6.89 37.86 -19.58
CA THR A 239 -6.43 37.35 -18.29
C THR A 239 -4.95 37.68 -18.06
N MET A 240 -4.61 38.04 -16.83
CA MET A 240 -3.25 38.44 -16.42
C MET A 240 -2.29 37.24 -16.32
N LEU A 241 -1.06 37.43 -16.83
CA LEU A 241 0.08 36.55 -16.70
C LEU A 241 1.08 37.06 -15.67
N PHE A 242 1.69 36.15 -14.92
CA PHE A 242 2.63 36.42 -13.84
C PHE A 242 3.93 35.64 -14.02
N ASN A 243 5.06 36.16 -13.55
CA ASN A 243 6.35 35.47 -13.64
C ASN A 243 6.57 34.37 -12.59
N ALA A 244 5.73 34.31 -11.55
CA ALA A 244 5.75 33.33 -10.48
C ALA A 244 4.39 33.26 -9.79
N ILE A 245 4.15 32.22 -8.99
CA ILE A 245 2.97 32.12 -8.11
C ILE A 245 2.99 33.27 -7.11
N GLY A 246 1.98 34.15 -7.18
CA GLY A 246 1.94 35.38 -6.38
C GLY A 246 3.00 36.42 -6.77
N GLY A 247 3.65 36.25 -7.92
CA GLY A 247 4.71 37.10 -8.43
C GLY A 247 4.23 38.38 -9.13
N THR A 248 5.11 38.97 -9.92
CA THR A 248 4.85 40.21 -10.65
C THR A 248 4.12 39.93 -11.96
N TYR A 249 3.15 40.78 -12.30
CA TYR A 249 2.49 40.77 -13.59
C TYR A 249 3.47 41.07 -14.73
N ILE A 250 3.39 40.32 -15.82
CA ILE A 250 4.31 40.44 -16.96
C ILE A 250 3.59 40.61 -18.31
N GLY A 251 2.28 40.42 -18.38
CA GLY A 251 1.53 40.52 -19.63
C GLY A 251 0.10 39.99 -19.51
N MET A 252 -0.68 40.03 -20.59
CA MET A 252 -2.07 39.60 -20.61
C MET A 252 -2.35 38.75 -21.85
N GLU A 253 -3.12 37.69 -21.67
CA GLU A 253 -3.67 36.89 -22.78
C GLU A 253 -5.10 37.33 -23.08
N CYS A 254 -5.42 37.55 -24.36
CA CYS A 254 -6.76 37.99 -24.78
C CYS A 254 -7.85 37.01 -24.34
N LYS A 255 -9.08 37.50 -24.16
CA LYS A 255 -10.26 36.71 -23.79
C LYS A 255 -10.48 35.56 -24.78
N ASP A 256 -10.95 34.43 -24.27
CA ASP A 256 -11.30 33.22 -25.03
C ASP A 256 -10.11 32.54 -25.74
N VAL A 257 -8.88 32.99 -25.49
CA VAL A 257 -7.65 32.30 -25.89
C VAL A 257 -7.55 30.99 -25.12
N THR A 258 -7.35 29.89 -25.84
CA THR A 258 -7.15 28.57 -25.24
C THR A 258 -5.67 28.40 -24.92
N LEU A 259 -5.37 28.26 -23.64
CA LEU A 259 -4.02 28.01 -23.15
C LEU A 259 -3.89 26.53 -22.78
N GLU A 260 -2.75 25.93 -23.13
CA GLU A 260 -2.34 24.65 -22.55
C GLU A 260 -1.67 24.91 -21.19
N ILE A 261 -2.06 24.15 -20.18
CA ILE A 261 -1.65 24.43 -18.80
C ILE A 261 -1.03 23.21 -18.11
N GLU A 262 -0.21 23.49 -17.10
CA GLU A 262 0.26 22.56 -16.09
C GLU A 262 -0.35 22.94 -14.73
N THR A 263 -0.94 21.96 -14.03
CA THR A 263 -1.47 22.19 -12.68
C THR A 263 -0.32 22.41 -11.69
N THR A 264 -0.48 23.34 -10.76
CA THR A 264 0.52 23.60 -9.72
C THR A 264 0.09 23.05 -8.35
N LYS A 265 1.02 22.93 -7.40
CA LYS A 265 0.69 22.58 -6.01
C LYS A 265 -0.28 23.59 -5.36
N ASN A 266 -0.24 24.85 -5.80
CA ASN A 266 -1.20 25.85 -5.37
C ASN A 266 -2.42 25.82 -6.31
N LYS A 267 -3.55 25.34 -5.78
CA LYS A 267 -4.79 25.15 -6.57
C LYS A 267 -5.40 26.43 -7.14
N ASP A 268 -4.92 27.60 -6.71
CA ASP A 268 -5.36 28.90 -7.25
C ASP A 268 -4.60 29.32 -8.51
N TRP A 269 -3.54 28.59 -8.88
CA TRP A 269 -2.65 28.94 -9.99
C TRP A 269 -2.42 27.79 -10.98
N TYR A 270 -2.46 28.14 -12.27
CA TYR A 270 -1.96 27.32 -13.37
C TYR A 270 -0.64 27.88 -13.90
N LYS A 271 0.24 26.98 -14.36
CA LYS A 271 1.42 27.36 -15.15
C LYS A 271 1.06 27.20 -16.63
N VAL A 272 1.38 28.19 -17.46
CA VAL A 272 1.15 28.12 -18.90
C VAL A 272 2.26 27.27 -19.52
N LYS A 273 1.89 26.19 -20.21
CA LYS A 273 2.83 25.22 -20.75
C LYS A 273 3.80 25.89 -21.73
N ASN A 274 5.05 25.43 -21.76
CA ASN A 274 6.15 25.99 -22.57
C ASN A 274 6.53 27.45 -22.23
N THR A 275 6.08 27.98 -21.09
CA THR A 275 6.48 29.30 -20.61
C THR A 275 6.84 29.26 -19.12
N ASN A 276 7.46 30.32 -18.62
CA ASN A 276 7.64 30.55 -17.19
C ASN A 276 6.48 31.39 -16.61
N ASN A 277 5.36 31.46 -17.31
CA ASN A 277 4.26 32.35 -16.98
C ASN A 277 3.19 31.56 -16.20
N PHE A 278 2.53 32.26 -15.29
CA PHE A 278 1.50 31.74 -14.41
C PHE A 278 0.22 32.54 -14.56
N ILE A 279 -0.92 31.88 -14.38
CA ILE A 279 -2.25 32.46 -14.53
C ILE A 279 -3.15 31.98 -13.38
N LEU A 280 -4.08 32.83 -12.95
CA LEU A 280 -5.01 32.51 -11.88
C LEU A 280 -6.14 31.60 -12.39
N VAL A 281 -6.42 30.52 -11.64
CA VAL A 281 -7.46 29.54 -11.99
C VAL A 281 -8.84 30.19 -12.12
N LYS A 282 -9.18 31.08 -11.18
CA LYS A 282 -10.46 31.81 -11.16
C LYS A 282 -10.68 32.71 -12.39
N ASP A 283 -9.61 33.10 -13.07
CA ASP A 283 -9.65 33.97 -14.25
C ASP A 283 -9.68 33.16 -15.55
N CYS A 284 -9.80 31.84 -15.45
CA CYS A 284 -9.94 30.92 -16.58
C CYS A 284 -11.29 30.19 -16.54
N THR A 285 -11.66 29.54 -17.64
CA THR A 285 -12.73 28.52 -17.63
C THR A 285 -12.34 27.32 -16.78
N ALA A 286 -13.34 26.49 -16.46
CA ALA A 286 -13.08 25.18 -15.88
C ALA A 286 -12.07 24.41 -16.74
N LEU A 287 -11.21 23.67 -16.06
CA LEU A 287 -10.17 22.89 -16.70
C LEU A 287 -10.79 21.85 -17.63
N THR A 288 -10.33 21.82 -18.87
CA THR A 288 -10.79 20.86 -19.89
C THR A 288 -9.64 19.94 -20.29
N LYS A 289 -9.88 18.64 -20.26
CA LYS A 289 -8.95 17.66 -20.83
C LYS A 289 -9.17 17.54 -22.33
N LYS A 290 -8.08 17.42 -23.07
CA LYS A 290 -8.07 17.05 -24.49
C LYS A 290 -7.07 15.93 -24.69
N ILE A 291 -7.23 15.11 -25.72
CA ILE A 291 -6.24 14.08 -26.03
C ILE A 291 -4.97 14.75 -26.59
N LYS A 292 -3.79 14.25 -26.22
CA LYS A 292 -2.51 14.77 -26.74
C LYS A 292 -2.38 14.49 -28.24
N ASN A 293 -1.60 15.31 -28.94
CA ASN A 293 -1.49 15.24 -30.41
C ASN A 293 -0.67 14.03 -30.89
N ASP A 294 0.15 13.45 -30.03
CA ASP A 294 1.03 12.31 -30.29
C ASP A 294 0.34 10.95 -30.09
N VAL A 295 -0.92 10.94 -29.66
CA VAL A 295 -1.73 9.73 -29.54
C VAL A 295 -2.19 9.30 -30.92
N LYS A 296 -1.96 8.03 -31.27
CA LYS A 296 -2.45 7.44 -32.52
C LYS A 296 -3.78 6.72 -32.28
N PHE A 297 -4.62 6.72 -33.30
CA PHE A 297 -5.96 6.12 -33.27
C PHE A 297 -6.08 5.00 -34.30
N ASP A 298 -7.03 4.08 -34.08
CA ASP A 298 -7.38 2.96 -34.96
C ASP A 298 -6.26 1.94 -35.28
N SER A 299 -5.08 2.11 -34.67
CA SER A 299 -3.93 1.20 -34.79
C SER A 299 -3.50 0.62 -33.45
N VAL A 300 -2.83 -0.54 -33.49
CA VAL A 300 -2.16 -1.11 -32.32
C VAL A 300 -0.80 -0.45 -32.17
N GLU A 301 -0.63 0.30 -31.10
CA GLU A 301 0.63 0.96 -30.78
C GLU A 301 1.40 0.14 -29.75
N ASN A 302 2.64 -0.22 -30.06
CA ASN A 302 3.57 -0.83 -29.13
C ASN A 302 4.31 0.28 -28.38
N VAL A 303 4.19 0.30 -27.05
CA VAL A 303 4.76 1.35 -26.19
C VAL A 303 5.50 0.76 -24.99
N ASP A 304 6.19 1.60 -24.22
CA ASP A 304 6.84 1.23 -22.95
C ASP A 304 6.61 2.39 -21.95
N VAL A 305 5.38 2.52 -21.47
CA VAL A 305 4.95 3.65 -20.63
C VAL A 305 4.72 3.18 -19.19
N PRO A 306 5.39 3.72 -18.18
CA PRO A 306 5.19 3.31 -16.80
C PRO A 306 3.77 3.64 -16.31
N ILE A 307 3.19 2.74 -15.53
CA ILE A 307 1.86 2.91 -14.93
C ILE A 307 1.89 2.45 -13.46
N LYS A 308 1.17 3.14 -12.59
CA LYS A 308 1.03 2.80 -11.18
C LYS A 308 -0.35 2.22 -10.90
N ALA A 309 -0.43 1.31 -9.93
CA ALA A 309 -1.69 0.77 -9.45
C ALA A 309 -2.67 1.92 -9.10
N GLY A 310 -3.94 1.78 -9.49
CA GLY A 310 -4.97 2.77 -9.21
C GLY A 310 -5.02 3.96 -10.17
N GLN A 311 -4.05 4.12 -11.09
CA GLN A 311 -4.13 5.14 -12.15
C GLN A 311 -5.26 4.81 -13.13
N ILE A 312 -6.02 5.83 -13.53
CA ILE A 312 -7.13 5.70 -14.47
C ILE A 312 -6.57 5.42 -15.86
N ILE A 313 -7.12 4.40 -16.52
CA ILE A 313 -6.72 3.96 -17.85
C ILE A 313 -7.86 4.03 -18.88
N GLY A 314 -9.11 4.19 -18.43
CA GLY A 314 -10.24 4.43 -19.32
C GLY A 314 -11.58 4.21 -18.63
N VAL A 315 -12.63 4.07 -19.43
CA VAL A 315 -14.03 3.92 -18.98
C VAL A 315 -14.67 2.78 -19.78
N PRO A 316 -15.62 2.01 -19.21
CA PRO A 316 -16.37 0.99 -19.93
C PRO A 316 -17.10 1.52 -21.18
N SER A 317 -17.19 0.69 -22.21
CA SER A 317 -17.78 1.07 -23.49
C SER A 317 -18.66 -0.03 -24.08
N LYS A 318 -19.30 0.29 -25.22
CA LYS A 318 -20.28 -0.59 -25.84
C LYS A 318 -19.64 -1.90 -26.31
N TYR A 319 -20.36 -3.00 -26.08
CA TYR A 319 -20.11 -4.32 -26.64
C TYR A 319 -21.45 -5.01 -26.93
N GLU A 320 -22.27 -4.35 -27.74
CA GLU A 320 -23.65 -4.76 -27.96
C GLU A 320 -23.75 -6.02 -28.84
N ALA A 321 -24.86 -6.74 -28.66
CA ALA A 321 -25.32 -7.83 -29.49
C ALA A 321 -26.87 -7.87 -29.45
N ASP A 322 -27.51 -8.64 -30.32
CA ASP A 322 -28.99 -8.64 -30.46
C ASP A 322 -29.73 -8.96 -29.14
N ASN A 323 -29.18 -9.88 -28.34
CA ASN A 323 -29.67 -10.28 -27.03
C ASN A 323 -29.10 -9.44 -25.87
N LEU A 324 -28.21 -8.49 -26.16
CA LEU A 324 -27.48 -7.65 -25.20
C LEU A 324 -27.48 -6.18 -25.67
N LYS A 325 -28.66 -5.60 -25.85
CA LYS A 325 -28.79 -4.18 -26.23
C LYS A 325 -28.33 -3.27 -25.09
N PHE A 326 -27.68 -2.16 -25.44
CA PHE A 326 -27.10 -1.20 -24.49
C PHE A 326 -26.06 -1.82 -23.54
N TYR A 327 -25.45 -2.94 -23.94
CA TYR A 327 -24.44 -3.60 -23.15
C TYR A 327 -23.15 -2.78 -23.15
N THR A 328 -22.77 -2.31 -21.97
CA THR A 328 -21.58 -1.49 -21.74
C THR A 328 -20.70 -2.21 -20.72
N THR A 329 -19.44 -2.45 -21.07
CA THR A 329 -18.52 -3.19 -20.22
C THR A 329 -17.06 -2.85 -20.54
N VAL A 330 -16.16 -3.26 -19.65
CA VAL A 330 -14.78 -3.58 -19.98
C VAL A 330 -14.56 -5.05 -19.68
N HIS A 331 -13.96 -5.76 -20.63
CA HIS A 331 -13.45 -7.10 -20.36
C HIS A 331 -12.05 -6.95 -19.75
N LEU A 332 -11.92 -7.37 -18.48
CA LEU A 332 -10.65 -7.43 -17.77
C LEU A 332 -10.15 -8.87 -17.76
N GLU A 333 -8.97 -9.08 -18.31
CA GLU A 333 -8.30 -10.37 -18.33
C GLU A 333 -6.94 -10.27 -17.65
N VAL A 334 -6.56 -11.30 -16.89
CA VAL A 334 -5.23 -11.40 -16.30
C VAL A 334 -4.62 -12.76 -16.66
N PHE A 335 -3.43 -12.72 -17.26
CA PHE A 335 -2.78 -13.92 -17.75
C PHE A 335 -1.25 -13.89 -17.61
N SER A 336 -0.60 -15.04 -17.76
CA SER A 336 0.85 -15.20 -17.70
C SER A 336 1.30 -16.37 -18.56
N ASP A 337 2.49 -16.28 -19.17
CA ASP A 337 3.21 -17.41 -19.76
C ASP A 337 4.51 -17.73 -19.00
N ASP A 338 4.62 -17.21 -17.77
CA ASP A 338 5.82 -17.34 -16.95
C ASP A 338 6.06 -18.81 -16.57
N LYS A 339 7.18 -19.35 -17.07
CA LYS A 339 7.61 -20.73 -16.80
C LYS A 339 7.89 -20.98 -15.31
N ASN A 340 8.09 -19.92 -14.52
CA ASN A 340 8.31 -20.01 -13.08
C ASN A 340 7.02 -20.00 -12.26
N LEU A 341 5.84 -19.92 -12.89
CA LEU A 341 4.54 -19.82 -12.21
C LEU A 341 4.36 -20.88 -11.12
N ALA A 342 4.62 -22.16 -11.43
CA ALA A 342 4.46 -23.26 -10.48
C ALA A 342 5.36 -23.10 -9.23
N ASN A 343 6.58 -22.58 -9.40
CA ASN A 343 7.47 -22.32 -8.28
C ASN A 343 7.02 -21.09 -7.47
N PHE A 344 6.48 -20.08 -8.15
CA PHE A 344 5.99 -18.87 -7.51
C PHE A 344 4.76 -19.14 -6.62
N ILE A 345 3.78 -19.90 -7.12
CA ILE A 345 2.56 -20.18 -6.36
C ILE A 345 2.76 -21.21 -5.25
N ASN A 346 3.78 -22.07 -5.35
CA ASN A 346 4.12 -23.07 -4.34
C ASN A 346 5.32 -22.62 -3.49
N ASN A 347 5.49 -21.32 -3.31
CA ASN A 347 6.65 -20.75 -2.66
C ASN A 347 6.62 -21.00 -1.15
N SER A 348 7.48 -21.91 -0.69
CA SER A 348 7.68 -22.24 0.72
C SER A 348 8.86 -21.50 1.38
N LYS A 349 9.62 -20.71 0.61
CA LYS A 349 10.82 -20.00 1.10
C LYS A 349 10.42 -18.74 1.86
N ASP A 350 9.51 -17.96 1.29
CA ASP A 350 8.94 -16.79 1.95
C ASP A 350 7.98 -17.22 3.06
N LYS A 351 8.17 -16.68 4.27
CA LYS A 351 7.42 -17.06 5.48
C LYS A 351 7.02 -15.88 6.36
N ASP A 352 7.43 -14.66 6.02
CA ASP A 352 7.20 -13.45 6.82
C ASP A 352 5.71 -13.09 7.01
N ARG A 353 4.83 -13.70 6.20
CA ARG A 353 3.37 -13.52 6.24
C ARG A 353 2.61 -14.76 6.70
N THR A 354 3.32 -15.79 7.12
CA THR A 354 2.73 -17.02 7.64
C THR A 354 1.87 -16.71 8.85
N SER A 355 0.68 -17.29 8.89
CA SER A 355 -0.22 -17.18 10.03
C SER A 355 -0.75 -18.53 10.46
N TYR A 356 -1.36 -18.54 11.64
CA TYR A 356 -1.91 -19.74 12.23
C TYR A 356 -3.38 -19.55 12.48
N GLU A 357 -4.17 -20.57 12.16
CA GLU A 357 -5.60 -20.60 12.37
C GLU A 357 -5.97 -21.72 13.33
N ILE A 358 -7.03 -21.48 14.08
CA ILE A 358 -7.69 -22.48 14.91
C ILE A 358 -9.00 -22.79 14.25
N ALA A 359 -9.22 -24.08 13.94
CA ALA A 359 -10.48 -24.55 13.38
C ALA A 359 -11.64 -24.33 14.35
N LYS A 360 -12.85 -24.21 13.79
CA LYS A 360 -14.10 -24.25 14.55
C LYS A 360 -14.14 -25.47 15.50
N ASP A 361 -14.80 -25.29 16.64
CA ASP A 361 -15.06 -26.27 17.71
C ASP A 361 -13.83 -26.71 18.52
N LYS A 362 -12.66 -26.10 18.29
CA LYS A 362 -11.48 -26.27 19.16
C LYS A 362 -11.60 -25.46 20.45
N THR A 363 -11.01 -25.96 21.53
CA THR A 363 -10.98 -25.32 22.85
C THR A 363 -9.63 -24.68 23.15
N LEU A 364 -9.63 -23.48 23.74
CA LEU A 364 -8.42 -22.88 24.29
C LEU A 364 -8.34 -23.15 25.79
N GLN A 365 -7.27 -23.79 26.25
CA GLN A 365 -7.09 -24.09 27.66
C GLN A 365 -6.73 -22.82 28.45
N VAL A 366 -7.51 -22.46 29.47
CA VAL A 366 -7.17 -21.31 30.33
C VAL A 366 -5.96 -21.63 31.21
N ALA A 367 -5.89 -22.86 31.70
CA ALA A 367 -4.75 -23.35 32.47
C ALA A 367 -3.50 -23.44 31.59
N LYS A 368 -2.36 -23.06 32.16
CA LYS A 368 -1.05 -23.14 31.53
C LYS A 368 -0.51 -24.57 31.65
N PRO A 369 -0.16 -25.23 30.53
CA PRO A 369 0.55 -26.51 30.56
C PRO A 369 1.86 -26.41 31.36
N CYS A 370 2.11 -27.43 32.17
CA CYS A 370 3.20 -27.46 33.13
C CYS A 370 3.98 -28.78 33.03
N ASN A 371 5.31 -28.69 33.10
CA ASN A 371 6.20 -29.85 33.09
C ASN A 371 7.17 -29.90 34.28
N PHE A 372 7.17 -28.90 35.15
CA PHE A 372 8.13 -28.76 36.25
C PHE A 372 7.56 -29.17 37.63
N LEU A 373 6.25 -29.37 37.75
CA LEU A 373 5.61 -29.85 38.98
C LEU A 373 5.46 -31.37 38.92
N LYS A 374 6.56 -32.07 39.19
CA LYS A 374 6.60 -33.54 39.22
C LYS A 374 6.26 -34.07 40.61
N ALA A 375 5.83 -35.33 40.69
CA ALA A 375 5.70 -36.04 41.96
C ALA A 375 6.98 -35.85 42.82
N ASN A 376 6.79 -35.71 44.14
CA ASN A 376 7.82 -35.36 45.13
C ASN A 376 8.41 -33.94 45.05
N THR A 377 8.00 -33.10 44.09
CA THR A 377 8.37 -31.67 44.10
C THR A 377 7.77 -31.03 45.34
N LYS A 378 8.59 -30.26 46.08
CA LYS A 378 8.11 -29.51 47.24
C LYS A 378 7.61 -28.12 46.84
N VAL A 379 6.41 -27.81 47.30
CA VAL A 379 5.75 -26.52 47.08
C VAL A 379 5.19 -25.98 48.40
N LYS A 380 5.06 -24.67 48.54
CA LYS A 380 4.44 -24.04 49.70
C LYS A 380 3.00 -23.64 49.40
N ILE A 381 2.07 -23.95 50.31
CA ILE A 381 0.67 -23.54 50.21
C ILE A 381 0.51 -22.14 50.80
N TYR A 382 -0.03 -21.21 50.03
CA TYR A 382 -0.21 -19.81 50.44
C TYR A 382 -1.65 -19.45 50.79
N GLN A 383 -2.63 -20.03 50.11
CA GLN A 383 -4.05 -19.83 50.35
C GLN A 383 -4.86 -20.85 49.55
N THR A 384 -6.09 -21.10 49.98
CA THR A 384 -7.09 -21.87 49.24
C THR A 384 -8.34 -21.02 49.12
N LYS A 385 -8.90 -20.96 47.91
CA LYS A 385 -10.15 -20.25 47.62
C LYS A 385 -11.00 -21.13 46.71
N ASP A 386 -12.24 -21.37 47.11
CA ASP A 386 -13.15 -22.29 46.44
C ASP A 386 -12.44 -23.63 46.13
N ASN A 387 -12.42 -24.05 44.87
CA ASN A 387 -11.83 -25.29 44.40
C ASN A 387 -10.35 -25.18 43.98
N TYR A 388 -9.67 -24.08 44.33
CA TYR A 388 -8.29 -23.84 43.93
C TYR A 388 -7.36 -23.51 45.10
N THR A 389 -6.18 -24.11 45.08
CA THR A 389 -5.10 -23.85 46.04
C THR A 389 -3.98 -23.09 45.37
N GLN A 390 -3.56 -21.97 45.95
CA GLN A 390 -2.38 -21.24 45.52
C GLN A 390 -1.13 -21.87 46.15
N ILE A 391 -0.32 -22.46 45.29
CA ILE A 391 1.01 -22.98 45.61
C ILE A 391 2.09 -22.02 45.13
N GLY A 392 3.31 -22.15 45.65
CA GLY A 392 4.43 -21.41 45.11
C GLY A 392 5.77 -21.85 45.68
N PHE A 393 6.79 -21.10 45.28
CA PHE A 393 8.17 -21.33 45.67
C PHE A 393 8.72 -20.06 46.29
N GLU A 394 9.50 -20.20 47.34
CA GLU A 394 10.22 -19.10 47.99
C GLU A 394 11.65 -19.54 48.28
N ASP A 395 12.54 -18.56 48.45
CA ASP A 395 13.83 -18.84 49.05
C ASP A 395 13.62 -19.29 50.49
N VAL A 396 14.30 -20.35 50.90
CA VAL A 396 14.31 -20.81 52.29
C VAL A 396 15.57 -20.36 52.98
N PHE A 397 15.43 -20.02 54.26
CA PHE A 397 16.52 -19.48 55.06
C PHE A 397 16.71 -20.32 56.31
N CYS A 398 17.96 -20.51 56.69
CA CYS A 398 18.32 -21.03 58.00
C CYS A 398 18.94 -19.89 58.80
N GLU A 399 18.25 -19.49 59.87
CA GLU A 399 18.57 -18.27 60.65
C GLU A 399 19.90 -18.38 61.40
N ALA A 400 20.27 -19.57 61.88
CA ALA A 400 21.50 -19.76 62.66
C ALA A 400 22.21 -21.09 62.30
N ILE A 401 23.40 -20.97 61.70
CA ILE A 401 24.31 -22.09 61.41
C ILE A 401 25.72 -21.75 61.87
N ASN A 402 26.41 -22.70 62.49
CA ASN A 402 27.81 -22.49 62.87
C ASN A 402 28.67 -22.41 61.61
N GLY A 403 29.56 -21.42 61.52
CA GLY A 403 30.45 -21.23 60.37
C GLY A 403 31.33 -22.46 60.11
N THR A 404 31.57 -23.30 61.13
CA THR A 404 32.27 -24.58 61.00
C THR A 404 31.49 -25.66 60.27
N ASP A 405 30.17 -25.55 60.13
CA ASP A 405 29.30 -26.57 59.54
C ASP A 405 29.16 -26.41 58.01
N ILE A 406 29.74 -25.34 57.46
CA ILE A 406 29.67 -24.97 56.06
C ILE A 406 31.06 -24.64 55.50
N VAL A 407 31.30 -24.97 54.23
CA VAL A 407 32.58 -24.77 53.55
C VAL A 407 32.45 -23.65 52.52
N HIS A 408 33.21 -22.57 52.70
CA HIS A 408 33.20 -21.42 51.79
C HIS A 408 33.66 -21.80 50.38
N LYS A 409 32.90 -21.41 49.36
CA LYS A 409 33.18 -21.68 47.94
C LYS A 409 33.37 -20.42 47.09
N GLY A 410 33.54 -19.26 47.73
CA GLY A 410 33.73 -17.98 47.05
C GLY A 410 32.42 -17.37 46.53
N LYS A 411 32.56 -16.32 45.70
CA LYS A 411 31.42 -15.64 45.08
C LYS A 411 31.01 -16.37 43.80
N LYS A 412 29.82 -16.96 43.79
CA LYS A 412 29.28 -17.70 42.64
C LYS A 412 27.87 -17.21 42.30
N GLN A 413 27.42 -17.47 41.07
CA GLN A 413 26.03 -17.20 40.69
C GLN A 413 25.11 -18.26 41.29
N VAL A 414 24.10 -17.81 42.00
CA VAL A 414 23.04 -18.63 42.62
C VAL A 414 21.69 -17.97 42.37
N TYR A 415 20.61 -18.72 42.55
CA TYR A 415 19.27 -18.15 42.48
C TYR A 415 18.90 -17.48 43.81
N VAL A 416 18.51 -16.21 43.71
CA VAL A 416 17.91 -15.43 44.80
C VAL A 416 16.62 -14.84 44.25
N ASN A 417 15.49 -15.21 44.83
CA ASN A 417 14.15 -14.83 44.37
C ASN A 417 13.96 -15.04 42.86
N GLY A 418 14.40 -16.22 42.37
CA GLY A 418 14.25 -16.63 40.97
C GLY A 418 15.28 -16.05 40.00
N LYS A 419 16.15 -15.14 40.44
CA LYS A 419 17.15 -14.47 39.58
C LYS A 419 18.57 -14.94 39.90
N LYS A 420 19.40 -15.14 38.88
CA LYS A 420 20.84 -15.41 39.08
C LYS A 420 21.54 -14.15 39.60
N VAL A 421 22.10 -14.24 40.79
CA VAL A 421 22.84 -13.14 41.43
C VAL A 421 24.16 -13.70 41.96
N THR A 422 25.23 -12.93 41.82
CA THR A 422 26.52 -13.27 42.43
C THR A 422 26.45 -13.06 43.94
N LYS A 423 26.55 -14.15 44.71
CA LYS A 423 26.57 -14.13 46.17
C LYS A 423 27.78 -14.90 46.69
N THR A 424 28.17 -14.63 47.92
CA THR A 424 29.08 -15.50 48.67
C THR A 424 28.38 -16.83 48.92
N THR A 425 29.02 -17.94 48.56
CA THR A 425 28.40 -19.28 48.59
C THR A 425 29.15 -20.26 49.48
N TYR A 426 28.43 -21.27 49.94
CA TYR A 426 28.95 -22.36 50.77
C TYR A 426 28.40 -23.71 50.32
N LEU A 427 29.12 -24.78 50.63
CA LEU A 427 28.56 -26.14 50.70
C LEU A 427 28.31 -26.51 52.15
N ILE A 428 27.28 -27.31 52.41
CA ILE A 428 27.02 -27.86 53.74
C ILE A 428 27.91 -29.10 53.93
N LYS A 429 28.53 -29.24 55.10
CA LYS A 429 29.31 -30.46 55.41
C LYS A 429 28.41 -31.69 55.46
N GLU A 430 28.96 -32.82 55.05
CA GLU A 430 28.23 -34.08 54.90
C GLU A 430 27.54 -34.54 56.19
N ASP A 431 28.25 -34.51 57.32
CA ASP A 431 27.73 -34.85 58.65
C ASP A 431 26.64 -33.89 59.15
N LYS A 432 26.55 -32.69 58.56
CA LYS A 432 25.57 -31.65 58.92
C LYS A 432 24.44 -31.48 57.89
N PHE A 433 24.51 -32.18 56.75
CA PHE A 433 23.57 -31.99 55.66
C PHE A 433 22.13 -32.30 56.09
N ALA A 434 21.88 -33.44 56.72
CA ALA A 434 20.52 -33.83 57.14
C ALA A 434 19.91 -32.82 58.13
N GLU A 435 20.70 -32.36 59.11
CA GLU A 435 20.26 -31.39 60.11
C GLU A 435 19.90 -30.03 59.48
N ILE A 436 20.80 -29.50 58.65
CA ILE A 436 20.61 -28.18 58.02
C ILE A 436 19.55 -28.25 56.92
N ASN A 437 19.48 -29.34 56.14
CA ASN A 437 18.45 -29.49 55.13
C ASN A 437 17.06 -29.59 55.77
N ASN A 438 16.92 -30.26 56.92
CA ASN A 438 15.67 -30.27 57.68
C ASN A 438 15.23 -28.85 58.07
N LYS A 439 16.16 -28.01 58.57
CA LYS A 439 15.92 -26.58 58.84
C LYS A 439 15.53 -25.78 57.59
N LEU A 440 15.91 -26.24 56.40
CA LEU A 440 15.54 -25.69 55.10
C LEU A 440 14.35 -26.44 54.46
N ASN A 441 13.50 -27.08 55.26
CA ASN A 441 12.31 -27.83 54.82
C ASN A 441 12.61 -29.01 53.88
N ASN A 442 13.82 -29.57 53.94
CA ASN A 442 14.32 -30.63 53.06
C ASN A 442 14.20 -30.28 51.56
N LEU A 443 14.51 -29.02 51.20
CA LEU A 443 14.44 -28.52 49.82
C LEU A 443 15.74 -28.68 49.03
N LEU A 444 16.87 -28.92 49.70
CA LEU A 444 18.13 -29.18 49.01
C LEU A 444 18.10 -30.59 48.42
N PRO A 445 18.32 -30.75 47.10
CA PRO A 445 18.26 -32.07 46.46
C PRO A 445 19.44 -32.98 46.85
N ASN A 446 20.60 -32.41 47.19
CA ASN A 446 21.77 -33.14 47.69
C ASN A 446 22.77 -32.17 48.36
N LYS A 447 23.85 -32.73 48.94
CA LYS A 447 24.90 -31.99 49.65
C LYS A 447 25.76 -31.08 48.76
N ASP A 448 25.76 -31.30 47.45
CA ASP A 448 26.61 -30.57 46.49
C ASP A 448 25.98 -29.25 46.03
N VAL A 449 24.78 -28.94 46.53
CA VAL A 449 24.06 -27.71 46.23
C VAL A 449 24.63 -26.54 47.01
N LEU A 450 24.91 -25.45 46.31
CA LEU A 450 25.40 -24.22 46.91
C LEU A 450 24.29 -23.46 47.62
N VAL A 451 24.51 -23.16 48.89
CA VAL A 451 23.72 -22.19 49.67
C VAL A 451 24.44 -20.85 49.68
N TYR A 452 23.68 -19.75 49.81
CA TYR A 452 24.26 -18.40 49.78
C TYR A 452 24.20 -17.70 51.12
N TRP A 453 25.17 -16.82 51.34
CA TRP A 453 25.19 -15.95 52.49
C TRP A 453 24.03 -14.94 52.43
N SER A 454 23.20 -14.90 53.47
CA SER A 454 22.10 -13.93 53.60
C SER A 454 22.19 -13.05 54.84
N GLY A 455 23.16 -13.28 55.74
CA GLY A 455 23.38 -12.41 56.89
C GLY A 455 24.35 -12.99 57.92
N LYS A 456 24.71 -12.17 58.91
CA LYS A 456 25.52 -12.55 60.08
C LYS A 456 24.67 -12.40 61.33
N VAL A 457 24.66 -13.42 62.20
CA VAL A 457 23.99 -13.37 63.51
C VAL A 457 25.00 -13.09 64.61
N SER A 458 26.16 -13.76 64.57
CA SER A 458 27.30 -13.49 65.45
C SER A 458 28.62 -13.86 64.73
N ASP A 459 29.77 -13.74 65.40
CA ASP A 459 31.07 -14.04 64.79
C ASP A 459 31.21 -15.48 64.31
N SER A 460 30.59 -16.43 65.02
CA SER A 460 30.59 -17.85 64.68
C SER A 460 29.30 -18.33 64.00
N ILE A 461 28.23 -17.52 64.00
CA ILE A 461 26.91 -17.92 63.47
C ILE A 461 26.57 -17.14 62.18
N ARG A 462 26.15 -17.87 61.14
CA ARG A 462 25.77 -17.33 59.83
C ARG A 462 24.29 -17.61 59.53
N LYS A 463 23.68 -16.72 58.76
CA LYS A 463 22.38 -16.93 58.10
C LYS A 463 22.64 -17.29 56.64
N ILE A 464 22.06 -18.40 56.18
CA ILE A 464 22.16 -18.84 54.79
C ILE A 464 20.78 -18.89 54.14
N GLY A 465 20.75 -18.75 52.82
CA GLY A 465 19.56 -18.94 51.99
C GLY A 465 19.80 -19.95 50.88
N PHE A 466 18.72 -20.57 50.42
CA PHE A 466 18.68 -21.41 49.23
C PHE A 466 17.47 -21.02 48.39
N GLY A 467 17.69 -20.79 47.10
CA GLY A 467 16.68 -20.41 46.13
C GLY A 467 16.81 -21.22 44.85
N THR A 468 15.73 -21.28 44.08
CA THR A 468 15.67 -21.97 42.78
C THR A 468 15.25 -21.00 41.69
N ALA A 469 15.27 -21.44 40.43
CA ALA A 469 14.73 -20.67 39.31
C ALA A 469 13.22 -20.38 39.42
N GLN A 470 12.50 -21.11 40.29
CA GLN A 470 11.07 -20.90 40.53
C GLN A 470 10.79 -20.02 41.75
N SER A 471 11.77 -19.79 42.63
CA SER A 471 11.60 -18.93 43.81
C SER A 471 10.96 -17.58 43.46
N GLY A 472 9.96 -17.18 44.24
CA GLY A 472 9.18 -15.96 44.04
C GLY A 472 7.94 -16.13 43.15
N LYS A 473 7.76 -17.28 42.51
CA LYS A 473 6.59 -17.56 41.66
C LYS A 473 5.49 -18.29 42.42
N LYS A 474 4.25 -17.96 42.07
CA LYS A 474 3.03 -18.56 42.62
C LYS A 474 2.11 -18.98 41.49
N TYR A 475 1.39 -20.06 41.73
CA TYR A 475 0.48 -20.71 40.78
C TYR A 475 -0.75 -21.20 41.53
N TRP A 476 -1.89 -21.20 40.86
CA TRP A 476 -3.09 -21.87 41.36
C TRP A 476 -3.21 -23.24 40.70
N VAL A 477 -3.63 -24.23 41.47
CA VAL A 477 -3.87 -25.62 41.05
C VAL A 477 -5.20 -26.07 41.62
N ASN A 478 -5.77 -27.17 41.11
CA ASN A 478 -7.01 -27.68 41.68
C ASN A 478 -6.73 -28.16 43.11
N SER A 479 -7.60 -27.80 44.06
CA SER A 479 -7.41 -28.18 45.48
C SER A 479 -7.33 -29.70 45.68
N ASN A 480 -7.90 -30.50 44.77
CA ASN A 480 -7.82 -31.96 44.82
C ASN A 480 -6.42 -32.50 44.47
N GLU A 481 -5.58 -31.73 43.78
CA GLU A 481 -4.23 -32.13 43.37
C GLU A 481 -3.19 -31.88 44.47
N VAL A 482 -3.49 -31.00 45.44
CA VAL A 482 -2.57 -30.63 46.52
C VAL A 482 -3.29 -30.50 47.85
N THR A 483 -3.02 -31.42 48.78
CA THR A 483 -3.55 -31.40 50.14
C THR A 483 -2.51 -30.95 51.15
N GLY A 484 -2.81 -29.97 51.98
CA GLY A 484 -1.96 -29.55 53.10
C GLY A 484 -2.43 -28.29 53.81
N ASN A 485 -1.73 -27.91 54.88
CA ASN A 485 -2.10 -26.73 55.68
C ASN A 485 -1.49 -25.44 55.11
N LEU A 486 -2.13 -24.33 55.44
CA LEU A 486 -1.69 -22.98 55.09
C LEU A 486 -0.25 -22.70 55.57
N ASN A 487 0.55 -22.06 54.73
CA ASN A 487 1.94 -21.68 54.96
C ASN A 487 2.92 -22.85 55.20
N GLN A 488 2.53 -24.10 54.92
CA GLN A 488 3.40 -25.26 55.02
C GLN A 488 3.95 -25.70 53.66
N TRP A 489 5.14 -26.30 53.70
CA TRP A 489 5.74 -26.99 52.56
C TRP A 489 5.19 -28.41 52.46
N VAL A 490 4.72 -28.80 51.28
CA VAL A 490 4.19 -30.13 50.98
C VAL A 490 4.89 -30.72 49.77
N SER A 491 5.07 -32.04 49.76
CA SER A 491 5.53 -32.78 48.59
C SER A 491 4.32 -33.18 47.74
N LEU A 492 4.38 -32.94 46.43
CA LEU A 492 3.33 -33.36 45.52
C LEU A 492 3.23 -34.89 45.46
N ALA A 493 2.02 -35.44 45.52
CA ALA A 493 1.78 -36.89 45.42
C ALA A 493 1.90 -37.40 43.97
N THR A 494 1.40 -36.61 43.03
CA THR A 494 1.43 -36.88 41.59
C THR A 494 1.97 -35.68 40.82
N ASP A 495 2.23 -35.87 39.53
CA ASP A 495 2.53 -34.77 38.62
C ASP A 495 1.32 -33.82 38.52
N ILE A 496 1.58 -32.51 38.45
CA ILE A 496 0.59 -31.49 38.12
C ILE A 496 0.88 -31.00 36.70
N THR A 497 -0.03 -31.31 35.78
CA THR A 497 0.16 -31.10 34.34
C THR A 497 -0.32 -29.72 33.86
N ALA A 498 -1.10 -29.00 34.67
CA ALA A 498 -1.60 -27.68 34.34
C ALA A 498 -1.68 -26.76 35.57
N VAL A 499 -1.41 -25.47 35.38
CA VAL A 499 -1.43 -24.47 36.46
C VAL A 499 -2.08 -23.17 36.00
N TYR A 500 -2.70 -22.42 36.91
CA TYR A 500 -3.25 -21.10 36.60
C TYR A 500 -2.34 -20.00 37.14
N GLU A 501 -1.93 -19.06 36.28
CA GLU A 501 -1.07 -17.93 36.66
C GLU A 501 -1.84 -16.81 37.41
N LYS A 502 -3.18 -16.85 37.37
CA LYS A 502 -4.08 -15.95 38.08
C LYS A 502 -5.13 -16.75 38.83
N GLU A 503 -5.74 -16.13 39.84
CA GLU A 503 -6.85 -16.71 40.58
C GLU A 503 -8.01 -17.05 39.62
N PRO A 504 -8.41 -18.33 39.55
CA PRO A 504 -9.56 -18.72 38.73
C PRO A 504 -10.86 -18.26 39.37
N ASN A 505 -11.83 -17.81 38.56
CA ASN A 505 -13.20 -17.55 39.01
C ASN A 505 -14.11 -18.75 38.71
N ASN A 506 -15.23 -18.92 39.41
CA ASN A 506 -16.19 -20.04 39.23
C ASN A 506 -16.84 -20.16 37.83
N ILE A 507 -16.51 -19.29 36.86
CA ILE A 507 -17.00 -19.27 35.47
C ILE A 507 -15.84 -19.55 34.47
N THR A 508 -14.66 -19.93 34.94
CA THR A 508 -13.47 -20.10 34.07
C THR A 508 -13.53 -21.41 33.27
N GLN A 509 -14.43 -21.46 32.28
CA GLN A 509 -14.47 -22.52 31.28
C GLN A 509 -13.51 -22.22 30.13
N ASP A 510 -12.96 -23.27 29.54
CA ASP A 510 -12.14 -23.18 28.35
C ASP A 510 -13.02 -22.68 27.18
N PRO A 511 -12.71 -21.51 26.58
CA PRO A 511 -13.53 -20.99 25.50
C PRO A 511 -13.44 -21.88 24.26
N VAL A 512 -14.60 -22.13 23.66
CA VAL A 512 -14.75 -22.86 22.39
C VAL A 512 -14.73 -21.86 21.23
N ILE A 513 -14.01 -22.21 20.17
CA ILE A 513 -13.93 -21.42 18.95
C ILE A 513 -15.17 -21.66 18.08
N GLU A 514 -16.06 -20.67 17.98
CA GLU A 514 -17.32 -20.79 17.22
C GLU A 514 -17.15 -20.81 15.69
N LYS A 515 -16.03 -20.28 15.19
CA LYS A 515 -15.68 -20.26 13.77
C LYS A 515 -14.16 -20.26 13.60
N THR A 516 -13.66 -20.78 12.49
CA THR A 516 -12.22 -20.75 12.21
C THR A 516 -11.69 -19.31 12.31
N ILE A 517 -10.64 -19.10 13.11
CA ILE A 517 -10.06 -17.77 13.35
C ILE A 517 -8.54 -17.80 13.30
N LYS A 518 -7.98 -16.73 12.71
CA LYS A 518 -6.56 -16.41 12.79
C LYS A 518 -6.16 -16.03 14.21
N VAL A 519 -5.02 -16.55 14.65
CA VAL A 519 -4.50 -16.35 16.00
C VAL A 519 -3.07 -15.84 15.99
N ARG A 520 -2.68 -15.14 17.05
CA ARG A 520 -1.29 -14.71 17.27
C ARG A 520 -0.68 -15.43 18.47
N LYS A 521 0.56 -15.90 18.31
CA LYS A 521 1.36 -16.44 19.41
C LYS A 521 1.73 -15.30 20.37
N VAL A 522 1.44 -15.49 21.66
CA VAL A 522 1.84 -14.57 22.75
C VAL A 522 3.09 -15.11 23.44
N THR A 523 3.09 -16.41 23.74
CA THR A 523 4.24 -17.12 24.33
C THR A 523 4.11 -18.61 24.06
N SER A 524 5.12 -19.40 24.39
CA SER A 524 5.05 -20.86 24.32
C SER A 524 5.60 -21.52 25.57
N THR A 525 5.16 -22.73 25.81
CA THR A 525 5.68 -23.61 26.86
C THR A 525 5.66 -25.05 26.36
N LYS A 526 6.14 -25.97 27.19
CA LYS A 526 6.08 -27.40 26.90
C LYS A 526 5.36 -28.12 28.02
N ASP A 527 4.59 -29.14 27.67
CA ASP A 527 3.98 -30.04 28.65
C ASP A 527 4.96 -31.13 29.10
N SER A 528 4.47 -32.06 29.92
CA SER A 528 5.25 -33.19 30.45
C SER A 528 5.82 -34.11 29.37
N ASP A 529 5.19 -34.14 28.20
CA ASP A 529 5.53 -35.04 27.09
C ASP A 529 6.38 -34.31 26.03
N ASP A 530 6.90 -33.13 26.38
CA ASP A 530 7.69 -32.23 25.52
C ASP A 530 6.93 -31.64 24.33
N ASN A 531 5.58 -31.73 24.30
CA ASN A 531 4.79 -31.11 23.23
C ASN A 531 4.82 -29.58 23.36
N GLU A 532 4.93 -28.88 22.24
CA GLU A 532 4.91 -27.41 22.22
C GLU A 532 3.47 -26.87 22.32
N TRP A 533 3.22 -26.07 23.34
CA TRP A 533 1.96 -25.35 23.55
C TRP A 533 2.15 -23.86 23.32
N TRP A 534 1.23 -23.25 22.59
CA TRP A 534 1.21 -21.82 22.36
C TRP A 534 0.10 -21.19 23.18
N ARG A 535 0.46 -20.14 23.91
CA ARG A 535 -0.54 -19.20 24.40
C ARG A 535 -0.89 -18.29 23.24
N VAL A 536 -2.13 -18.34 22.81
CA VAL A 536 -2.63 -17.59 21.66
C VAL A 536 -3.63 -16.54 22.08
N LYS A 537 -3.76 -15.49 21.27
CA LYS A 537 -4.82 -14.49 21.41
C LYS A 537 -5.56 -14.34 20.09
N ALA A 538 -6.89 -14.31 20.17
CA ALA A 538 -7.77 -14.16 19.02
C ALA A 538 -8.94 -13.25 19.40
N LYS A 539 -9.00 -12.04 18.83
CA LYS A 539 -10.00 -11.01 19.20
C LYS A 539 -10.11 -10.81 20.73
N LYS A 540 -11.23 -11.22 21.35
CA LYS A 540 -11.53 -11.12 22.79
C LYS A 540 -11.17 -12.39 23.58
N GLN A 541 -10.72 -13.45 22.93
CA GLN A 541 -10.40 -14.74 23.54
C GLN A 541 -8.88 -14.97 23.63
N GLN A 542 -8.45 -15.68 24.65
CA GLN A 542 -7.05 -16.09 24.84
C GLN A 542 -7.01 -17.43 25.59
N GLY A 543 -5.97 -18.21 25.36
CA GLY A 543 -5.69 -19.44 26.10
C GLY A 543 -4.55 -20.21 25.46
N TRP A 544 -4.33 -21.43 25.93
CA TRP A 544 -3.28 -22.34 25.49
C TRP A 544 -3.84 -23.39 24.54
N ILE A 545 -3.10 -23.69 23.49
CA ILE A 545 -3.43 -24.76 22.54
C ILE A 545 -2.14 -25.43 22.08
N LYS A 546 -2.19 -26.73 21.79
CA LYS A 546 -1.06 -27.46 21.20
C LYS A 546 -0.75 -26.85 19.83
N LYS A 547 0.53 -26.64 19.53
CA LYS A 547 0.95 -26.15 18.21
C LYS A 547 0.50 -27.09 17.08
N SER A 548 0.48 -28.41 17.32
CA SER A 548 0.01 -29.41 16.37
C SER A 548 -1.48 -29.32 16.02
N GLU A 549 -2.26 -28.57 16.79
CA GLU A 549 -3.69 -28.34 16.52
C GLU A 549 -3.94 -27.02 15.76
N LEU A 550 -2.87 -26.28 15.46
CA LEU A 550 -2.93 -25.09 14.63
C LEU A 550 -2.73 -25.45 13.16
N THR A 551 -3.53 -24.84 12.29
CA THR A 551 -3.29 -24.89 10.85
C THR A 551 -2.37 -23.73 10.48
N GLU A 552 -1.18 -24.04 9.98
CA GLU A 552 -0.29 -23.06 9.36
C GLU A 552 -0.86 -22.66 7.99
N LYS A 553 -0.90 -21.36 7.71
CA LYS A 553 -1.36 -20.78 6.45
C LYS A 553 -0.29 -19.83 5.94
N ASN A 554 0.38 -20.21 4.85
CA ASN A 554 1.38 -19.38 4.20
C ASN A 554 0.81 -18.77 2.92
N PRO A 555 0.59 -17.45 2.83
CA PRO A 555 0.03 -16.82 1.62
C PRO A 555 0.95 -16.88 0.40
N TYR A 556 2.23 -17.28 0.57
CA TYR A 556 3.11 -17.59 -0.56
C TYR A 556 2.92 -19.02 -1.11
N GLN A 557 2.26 -19.92 -0.36
CA GLN A 557 1.78 -21.22 -0.83
C GLN A 557 0.29 -21.14 -1.15
N TRP A 558 -0.01 -20.83 -2.40
CA TRP A 558 -1.36 -20.51 -2.85
C TRP A 558 -2.34 -21.69 -2.67
N SER A 559 -1.84 -22.93 -2.68
CA SER A 559 -2.60 -24.13 -2.36
C SER A 559 -3.22 -24.10 -0.96
N ASP A 560 -2.59 -23.45 0.02
CA ASP A 560 -3.15 -23.26 1.37
C ASP A 560 -4.47 -22.48 1.33
N TYR A 561 -4.71 -21.73 0.24
CA TYR A 561 -5.88 -20.92 -0.01
C TYR A 561 -6.77 -21.47 -1.12
N GLY A 562 -6.51 -22.69 -1.63
CA GLY A 562 -7.36 -23.39 -2.58
C GLY A 562 -7.06 -23.12 -4.06
N TRP A 563 -5.93 -22.49 -4.39
CA TRP A 563 -5.53 -22.32 -5.79
C TRP A 563 -5.09 -23.63 -6.44
N LYS A 564 -5.49 -23.84 -7.70
CA LYS A 564 -5.17 -25.04 -8.48
C LYS A 564 -4.77 -24.67 -9.91
N ILE A 565 -3.61 -25.17 -10.36
CA ILE A 565 -3.22 -25.08 -11.78
C ILE A 565 -3.90 -26.19 -12.56
N LEU A 566 -4.52 -25.83 -13.69
CA LEU A 566 -5.06 -26.73 -14.69
C LEU A 566 -4.26 -26.57 -16.00
N GLU A 567 -3.33 -27.50 -16.22
CA GLU A 567 -2.43 -27.49 -17.39
C GLU A 567 -3.12 -27.87 -18.70
N ASN A 568 -4.17 -28.68 -18.63
CA ASN A 568 -4.95 -29.09 -19.79
C ASN A 568 -6.40 -28.67 -19.57
N THR A 569 -6.86 -27.68 -20.35
CA THR A 569 -8.28 -27.28 -20.37
C THR A 569 -8.95 -27.64 -21.71
N GLY A 570 -8.23 -28.33 -22.59
CA GLY A 570 -8.61 -28.50 -23.99
C GLY A 570 -8.15 -27.33 -24.86
N ASP A 571 -8.35 -27.46 -26.16
CA ASP A 571 -7.99 -26.44 -27.15
C ASP A 571 -9.19 -25.98 -28.00
N GLN A 572 -10.38 -26.47 -27.67
CA GLN A 572 -11.66 -26.11 -28.30
C GLN A 572 -12.17 -24.74 -27.85
N TYR A 573 -12.88 -24.05 -28.73
CA TYR A 573 -13.56 -22.80 -28.41
C TYR A 573 -14.91 -23.03 -27.74
N PHE A 574 -15.62 -24.08 -28.18
CA PHE A 574 -16.96 -24.43 -27.69
C PHE A 574 -16.91 -25.73 -26.89
N TYR A 575 -17.15 -25.63 -25.59
CA TYR A 575 -17.29 -26.77 -24.70
C TYR A 575 -18.70 -27.34 -24.83
N MET A 576 -18.87 -28.30 -25.73
CA MET A 576 -20.18 -28.90 -26.03
C MET A 576 -20.39 -30.21 -25.26
N PHE A 577 -21.49 -30.32 -24.51
CA PHE A 577 -22.04 -31.55 -23.94
C PHE A 577 -23.53 -31.35 -23.56
N GLY A 578 -24.27 -32.42 -23.31
CA GLY A 578 -25.70 -32.36 -22.95
C GLY A 578 -26.62 -32.89 -24.07
N LYS A 579 -27.94 -32.75 -23.90
CA LYS A 579 -28.97 -33.37 -24.77
C LYS A 579 -28.82 -33.08 -26.27
N LEU A 580 -28.15 -31.99 -26.63
CA LEU A 580 -27.98 -31.54 -28.02
C LEU A 580 -26.59 -31.91 -28.60
N VAL A 581 -25.82 -32.78 -27.95
CA VAL A 581 -24.43 -33.10 -28.32
C VAL A 581 -24.19 -34.62 -28.34
N GLU A 582 -23.58 -35.14 -29.42
CA GLU A 582 -23.27 -36.57 -29.60
C GLU A 582 -22.07 -37.08 -28.75
N LYS A 583 -21.17 -36.20 -28.29
CA LYS A 583 -20.03 -36.62 -27.45
C LYS A 583 -20.54 -37.12 -26.10
N SER A 584 -20.19 -38.36 -25.77
CA SER A 584 -20.64 -39.06 -24.55
C SER A 584 -20.05 -38.49 -23.27
N GLU A 585 -18.94 -37.74 -23.33
CA GLU A 585 -18.29 -37.14 -22.15
C GLU A 585 -17.65 -35.76 -22.45
N PRO A 586 -17.76 -34.78 -21.53
CA PRO A 586 -17.11 -33.47 -21.62
C PRO A 586 -15.62 -33.52 -21.24
N HIS A 587 -14.87 -32.49 -21.58
CA HIS A 587 -13.49 -32.34 -21.09
C HIS A 587 -13.45 -32.22 -19.55
N GLU A 588 -12.48 -32.87 -18.89
CA GLU A 588 -12.37 -32.97 -17.42
C GLU A 588 -12.43 -31.60 -16.72
N PHE A 589 -11.81 -30.57 -17.31
CA PHE A 589 -11.88 -29.18 -16.84
C PHE A 589 -13.33 -28.69 -16.66
N ILE A 590 -14.19 -28.97 -17.63
CA ILE A 590 -15.58 -28.52 -17.61
C ILE A 590 -16.41 -29.32 -16.61
N GLN A 591 -16.10 -30.61 -16.43
CA GLN A 591 -16.74 -31.43 -15.40
C GLN A 591 -16.58 -30.79 -14.01
N GLN A 592 -15.37 -30.31 -13.69
CA GLN A 592 -15.09 -29.65 -12.42
C GLN A 592 -15.87 -28.34 -12.22
N ILE A 593 -16.19 -27.62 -13.29
CA ILE A 593 -17.03 -26.41 -13.22
C ILE A 593 -18.50 -26.80 -13.02
N TRP A 594 -18.98 -27.82 -13.72
CA TRP A 594 -20.36 -28.31 -13.58
C TRP A 594 -20.67 -28.83 -12.20
N GLU A 595 -19.76 -29.59 -11.58
CA GLU A 595 -19.91 -30.03 -10.19
C GLU A 595 -20.20 -28.86 -9.22
N GLN A 596 -19.74 -27.66 -9.57
CA GLN A 596 -20.00 -26.45 -8.79
C GLN A 596 -21.25 -25.70 -9.27
N ALA A 597 -21.52 -25.63 -10.57
CA ALA A 597 -22.50 -24.70 -11.13
C ALA A 597 -23.81 -25.34 -11.62
N ASP A 598 -23.79 -26.56 -12.16
CA ASP A 598 -24.96 -27.28 -12.67
C ASP A 598 -25.84 -27.72 -11.49
N THR A 599 -26.99 -27.06 -11.33
CA THR A 599 -27.85 -27.25 -10.15
C THR A 599 -29.03 -28.18 -10.40
N ASP A 600 -29.44 -28.35 -11.66
CA ASP A 600 -30.55 -29.21 -12.04
C ASP A 600 -30.12 -30.56 -12.64
N GLY A 601 -28.81 -30.72 -12.90
CA GLY A 601 -28.20 -31.95 -13.39
C GLY A 601 -28.48 -32.22 -14.87
N ASP A 602 -28.95 -31.23 -15.62
CA ASP A 602 -29.28 -31.36 -17.03
C ASP A 602 -28.04 -31.30 -17.95
N LYS A 603 -26.88 -30.97 -17.37
CA LYS A 603 -25.57 -30.87 -18.02
C LYS A 603 -25.52 -29.75 -19.07
N GLN A 604 -26.29 -28.68 -18.90
CA GLN A 604 -26.25 -27.46 -19.69
C GLN A 604 -25.99 -26.25 -18.78
N LEU A 605 -24.79 -25.67 -18.81
CA LEU A 605 -24.55 -24.43 -18.05
C LEU A 605 -25.33 -23.26 -18.61
N THR A 606 -26.46 -22.98 -17.97
CA THR A 606 -27.21 -21.77 -18.26
C THR A 606 -26.56 -20.55 -17.61
N ASN A 607 -26.85 -19.36 -18.13
CA ASN A 607 -26.44 -18.10 -17.49
C ASN A 607 -26.96 -18.02 -16.04
N ALA A 608 -28.17 -18.52 -15.78
CA ALA A 608 -28.77 -18.52 -14.44
C ALA A 608 -27.97 -19.39 -13.45
N GLU A 609 -27.50 -20.55 -13.89
CA GLU A 609 -26.68 -21.44 -13.07
C GLU A 609 -25.30 -20.89 -12.81
N LEU A 610 -24.64 -20.36 -13.85
CA LEU A 610 -23.37 -19.65 -13.68
C LEU A 610 -23.53 -18.52 -12.65
N GLN A 611 -24.54 -17.64 -12.82
CA GLN A 611 -24.85 -16.57 -11.87
C GLN A 611 -25.12 -17.09 -10.46
N ASN A 612 -25.88 -18.17 -10.30
CA ASN A 612 -26.16 -18.77 -8.99
C ASN A 612 -24.89 -19.35 -8.35
N ALA A 613 -24.01 -19.97 -9.14
CA ALA A 613 -22.74 -20.50 -8.67
C ALA A 613 -21.83 -19.38 -8.16
N VAL A 614 -21.70 -18.28 -8.91
CA VAL A 614 -20.85 -17.15 -8.51
C VAL A 614 -21.47 -16.28 -7.41
N ARG A 615 -22.79 -16.35 -7.18
CA ARG A 615 -23.44 -15.75 -5.98
C ARG A 615 -23.21 -16.56 -4.71
N ASN A 616 -22.89 -17.84 -4.83
CA ASN A 616 -22.54 -18.67 -3.68
C ASN A 616 -21.04 -18.50 -3.35
N LYS A 617 -20.74 -18.03 -2.14
CA LYS A 617 -19.37 -17.71 -1.70
C LYS A 617 -18.41 -18.90 -1.77
N GLU A 618 -18.88 -20.11 -1.42
CA GLU A 618 -18.04 -21.32 -1.42
C GLU A 618 -17.70 -21.76 -2.85
N LYS A 619 -18.73 -21.81 -3.72
CA LYS A 619 -18.58 -22.17 -5.13
C LYS A 619 -17.72 -21.14 -5.89
N LEU A 620 -17.97 -19.84 -5.68
CA LEU A 620 -17.16 -18.77 -6.24
C LEU A 620 -15.68 -18.90 -5.83
N ASN A 621 -15.43 -19.18 -4.55
CA ASN A 621 -14.07 -19.33 -4.03
C ASN A 621 -13.34 -20.52 -4.67
N LEU A 622 -14.04 -21.58 -5.08
CA LEU A 622 -13.45 -22.70 -5.82
C LEU A 622 -13.16 -22.33 -7.28
N ILE A 623 -14.15 -21.80 -8.00
CA ILE A 623 -14.03 -21.49 -9.43
C ILE A 623 -13.02 -20.37 -9.70
N SER A 624 -13.05 -19.31 -8.90
CA SER A 624 -12.17 -18.14 -9.08
C SER A 624 -10.68 -18.41 -8.79
N LYS A 625 -10.36 -19.56 -8.18
CA LYS A 625 -8.99 -19.97 -7.84
C LYS A 625 -8.42 -21.05 -8.76
N LEU A 626 -9.10 -21.32 -9.87
CA LEU A 626 -8.55 -22.10 -10.96
C LEU A 626 -7.60 -21.24 -11.79
N ILE A 627 -6.40 -21.74 -12.03
CA ILE A 627 -5.40 -21.15 -12.94
C ILE A 627 -5.42 -22.00 -14.21
N CYS A 628 -6.06 -21.49 -15.24
CA CYS A 628 -6.46 -22.28 -16.40
C CYS A 628 -5.53 -21.99 -17.58
N LYS A 629 -4.84 -23.01 -18.10
CA LYS A 629 -4.00 -22.84 -19.29
C LYS A 629 -4.80 -23.11 -20.55
N HIS A 630 -5.00 -22.08 -21.37
CA HIS A 630 -5.86 -22.14 -22.56
C HIS A 630 -5.41 -21.10 -23.62
N PRO A 631 -5.73 -21.29 -24.92
CA PRO A 631 -5.52 -20.26 -25.93
C PRO A 631 -6.20 -18.93 -25.58
N ASN A 632 -5.51 -17.82 -25.83
CA ASN A 632 -6.05 -16.48 -25.61
C ASN A 632 -7.10 -16.09 -26.67
N GLU A 633 -8.25 -15.56 -26.25
CA GLU A 633 -9.37 -15.17 -27.14
C GLU A 633 -8.96 -14.11 -28.16
N TRP A 634 -8.07 -13.20 -27.77
CA TRP A 634 -7.65 -12.06 -28.59
C TRP A 634 -6.62 -12.42 -29.67
N ASN A 635 -6.33 -13.71 -29.79
CA ASN A 635 -5.53 -14.34 -30.84
C ASN A 635 -6.36 -15.31 -31.72
N THR A 636 -7.69 -15.36 -31.55
CA THR A 636 -8.57 -16.27 -32.29
C THR A 636 -8.43 -16.13 -33.80
N TRP A 637 -8.16 -14.92 -34.30
CA TRP A 637 -7.97 -14.66 -35.74
C TRP A 637 -6.89 -15.54 -36.38
N LYS A 638 -5.77 -15.78 -35.68
CA LYS A 638 -4.68 -16.65 -36.16
C LYS A 638 -5.15 -18.09 -36.44
N ASN A 639 -6.17 -18.54 -35.71
CA ASN A 639 -6.75 -19.88 -35.79
C ASN A 639 -8.21 -19.85 -36.27
N ILE A 640 -8.60 -18.83 -37.05
CA ILE A 640 -10.01 -18.59 -37.43
C ILE A 640 -10.65 -19.78 -38.16
N SER A 641 -9.87 -20.55 -38.91
CA SER A 641 -10.36 -21.76 -39.60
C SER A 641 -10.86 -22.83 -38.62
N LYS A 642 -10.19 -23.00 -37.48
CA LYS A 642 -10.61 -23.94 -36.44
C LYS A 642 -11.89 -23.46 -35.76
N PHE A 643 -11.94 -22.18 -35.39
CA PHE A 643 -13.13 -21.54 -34.83
C PHE A 643 -14.34 -21.68 -35.76
N GLU A 644 -14.18 -21.37 -37.05
CA GLU A 644 -15.23 -21.48 -38.06
C GLU A 644 -15.75 -22.91 -38.18
N SER A 645 -14.85 -23.90 -38.18
CA SER A 645 -15.21 -25.33 -38.23
C SER A 645 -16.05 -25.75 -37.01
N GLU A 646 -15.60 -25.42 -35.80
CA GLU A 646 -16.33 -25.75 -34.56
C GLU A 646 -17.70 -25.04 -34.51
N LEU A 647 -17.76 -23.77 -34.88
CA LEU A 647 -18.99 -22.99 -34.91
C LEU A 647 -20.00 -23.54 -35.93
N LYS A 648 -19.55 -23.91 -37.14
CA LYS A 648 -20.41 -24.55 -38.14
C LYS A 648 -20.94 -25.89 -37.66
N GLN A 649 -20.11 -26.70 -36.99
CA GLN A 649 -20.55 -27.97 -36.39
C GLN A 649 -21.59 -27.76 -35.29
N LEU A 650 -21.44 -26.71 -34.47
CA LEU A 650 -22.42 -26.32 -33.46
C LEU A 650 -23.78 -25.99 -34.10
N PHE A 651 -23.80 -25.10 -35.10
CA PHE A 651 -25.05 -24.72 -35.78
C PHE A 651 -25.68 -25.89 -36.55
N GLN A 652 -24.88 -26.73 -37.19
CA GLN A 652 -25.38 -27.86 -37.98
C GLN A 652 -26.25 -28.82 -37.17
N LYS A 653 -25.98 -28.96 -35.85
CA LYS A 653 -26.78 -29.81 -34.97
C LYS A 653 -28.22 -29.31 -34.82
N GLY A 654 -28.41 -28.00 -34.64
CA GLY A 654 -29.74 -27.39 -34.60
C GLY A 654 -30.45 -27.46 -35.95
N ILE A 655 -29.71 -27.19 -37.03
CA ILE A 655 -30.22 -27.27 -38.41
C ILE A 655 -30.73 -28.67 -38.75
N ASN A 656 -30.05 -29.72 -38.29
CA ASN A 656 -30.46 -31.11 -38.55
C ASN A 656 -31.80 -31.48 -37.87
N GLN A 657 -32.27 -30.71 -36.89
CA GLN A 657 -33.57 -30.92 -36.23
C GLN A 657 -34.72 -30.17 -36.91
N ALA A 658 -34.43 -29.29 -37.86
CA ALA A 658 -35.44 -28.51 -38.57
C ALA A 658 -36.14 -29.37 -39.63
N GLU A 659 -37.46 -29.40 -39.57
CA GLU A 659 -38.33 -30.07 -40.54
C GLU A 659 -39.45 -29.11 -40.99
N GLY A 660 -39.89 -29.24 -42.25
CA GLY A 660 -41.00 -28.46 -42.81
C GLY A 660 -40.59 -27.10 -43.36
N THR A 661 -41.58 -26.21 -43.49
CA THR A 661 -41.43 -24.86 -44.05
C THR A 661 -41.70 -23.79 -42.99
N ASP A 662 -41.12 -22.60 -43.17
CA ASP A 662 -41.47 -21.41 -42.39
C ASP A 662 -42.88 -20.88 -42.74
N SER A 663 -43.29 -19.78 -42.10
CA SER A 663 -44.60 -19.15 -42.32
C SER A 663 -44.82 -18.63 -43.75
N ASP A 664 -43.74 -18.46 -44.52
CA ASP A 664 -43.75 -17.95 -45.89
C ASP A 664 -43.60 -19.08 -46.92
N GLY A 665 -43.54 -20.34 -46.48
CA GLY A 665 -43.40 -21.52 -47.33
C GLY A 665 -41.97 -21.84 -47.76
N ASN A 666 -40.96 -21.18 -47.19
CA ASN A 666 -39.56 -21.48 -47.46
C ASN A 666 -39.10 -22.71 -46.67
N ASP A 667 -38.19 -23.49 -47.22
CA ASP A 667 -37.58 -24.62 -46.51
C ASP A 667 -36.82 -24.12 -45.27
N LEU A 668 -37.26 -24.56 -44.09
CA LEU A 668 -36.75 -24.06 -42.81
C LEU A 668 -35.26 -24.40 -42.64
N LYS A 669 -34.83 -25.57 -43.15
CA LYS A 669 -33.45 -26.01 -43.07
C LYS A 669 -32.55 -25.11 -43.91
N GLN A 670 -32.93 -24.82 -45.15
CA GLN A 670 -32.21 -23.90 -46.04
C GLN A 670 -32.13 -22.49 -45.46
N GLN A 671 -33.21 -22.00 -44.83
CA GLN A 671 -33.22 -20.70 -44.17
C GLN A 671 -32.22 -20.64 -43.00
N LEU A 672 -32.18 -21.68 -42.15
CA LEU A 672 -31.23 -21.75 -41.04
C LEU A 672 -29.77 -21.89 -41.52
N GLU A 673 -29.52 -22.57 -42.64
CA GLU A 673 -28.19 -22.63 -43.26
C GLU A 673 -27.73 -21.25 -43.75
N GLN A 674 -28.63 -20.46 -44.37
CA GLN A 674 -28.33 -19.08 -44.76
C GLN A 674 -28.05 -18.19 -43.54
N GLN A 675 -28.87 -18.30 -42.47
CA GLN A 675 -28.65 -17.56 -41.23
C GLN A 675 -27.33 -17.93 -40.56
N ARG A 676 -26.96 -19.22 -40.56
CA ARG A 676 -25.65 -19.70 -40.08
C ARG A 676 -24.53 -19.01 -40.83
N ASP A 677 -24.55 -19.06 -42.16
CA ASP A 677 -23.44 -18.54 -42.97
C ASP A 677 -23.29 -17.02 -42.81
N GLN A 678 -24.40 -16.29 -42.73
CA GLN A 678 -24.40 -14.86 -42.38
C GLN A 678 -23.81 -14.61 -40.98
N LYS A 679 -24.22 -15.40 -39.98
CA LYS A 679 -23.71 -15.26 -38.60
C LYS A 679 -22.22 -15.58 -38.49
N VAL A 680 -21.75 -16.60 -39.22
CA VAL A 680 -20.32 -16.96 -39.29
C VAL A 680 -19.50 -15.80 -39.85
N GLU A 681 -19.92 -15.20 -40.97
CA GLU A 681 -19.20 -14.08 -41.58
C GLU A 681 -19.22 -12.82 -40.71
N MET A 682 -20.35 -12.54 -40.05
CA MET A 682 -20.46 -11.45 -39.07
C MET A 682 -19.52 -11.65 -37.87
N LEU A 683 -19.43 -12.88 -37.32
CA LEU A 683 -18.50 -13.19 -36.23
C LEU A 683 -17.05 -13.09 -36.65
N LYS A 684 -16.69 -13.56 -37.86
CA LYS A 684 -15.33 -13.44 -38.40
C LYS A 684 -14.88 -11.99 -38.52
N ASP A 685 -15.72 -11.14 -39.09
CA ASP A 685 -15.47 -9.68 -39.18
C ASP A 685 -15.29 -9.05 -37.79
N LYS A 686 -16.14 -9.42 -36.81
CA LYS A 686 -16.01 -8.94 -35.43
C LYS A 686 -14.70 -9.41 -34.79
N ILE A 687 -14.32 -10.68 -34.97
CA ILE A 687 -13.08 -11.27 -34.44
C ILE A 687 -11.85 -10.57 -35.03
N GLU A 688 -11.83 -10.34 -36.35
CA GLU A 688 -10.74 -9.62 -37.03
C GLU A 688 -10.52 -8.22 -36.43
N LYS A 689 -11.61 -7.49 -36.19
CA LYS A 689 -11.59 -6.13 -35.62
C LYS A 689 -11.15 -6.12 -34.16
N LEU A 690 -11.43 -7.18 -33.39
CA LEU A 690 -11.09 -7.28 -31.96
C LEU A 690 -9.68 -7.82 -31.72
N CYS A 691 -9.22 -8.77 -32.53
CA CYS A 691 -7.93 -9.44 -32.32
C CYS A 691 -6.74 -8.47 -32.52
N PHE A 692 -5.69 -8.72 -31.74
CA PHE A 692 -4.48 -7.89 -31.75
C PHE A 692 -3.20 -8.62 -31.34
N TRP A 693 -3.31 -9.86 -30.87
CA TRP A 693 -2.21 -10.58 -30.21
C TRP A 693 -0.94 -10.67 -31.05
N ASP A 694 -1.09 -10.95 -32.35
CA ASP A 694 -0.01 -11.05 -33.34
C ASP A 694 0.65 -9.70 -33.68
N LYS A 695 0.02 -8.59 -33.31
CA LYS A 695 0.54 -7.22 -33.53
C LYS A 695 1.42 -6.73 -32.37
N ILE A 696 1.49 -7.49 -31.27
CA ILE A 696 2.31 -7.12 -30.11
C ILE A 696 3.75 -7.59 -30.33
N GLN A 697 4.67 -6.63 -30.31
CA GLN A 697 6.10 -6.91 -30.42
C GLN A 697 6.67 -7.34 -29.06
N THR A 698 7.83 -7.96 -29.05
CA THR A 698 8.60 -8.27 -27.83
C THR A 698 9.96 -7.56 -27.89
N GLY A 699 10.55 -7.25 -26.74
CA GLY A 699 11.81 -6.50 -26.67
C GLY A 699 11.64 -4.98 -26.78
N ASP A 700 12.78 -4.32 -27.04
CA ASP A 700 12.90 -2.87 -27.06
C ASP A 700 12.29 -2.24 -28.32
N ILE A 701 11.45 -1.24 -28.11
CA ILE A 701 10.84 -0.44 -29.18
C ILE A 701 11.65 0.82 -29.54
N VAL A 702 12.45 1.33 -28.60
CA VAL A 702 13.37 2.46 -28.82
C VAL A 702 14.79 1.93 -28.70
N PRO A 703 15.73 2.17 -29.64
CA PRO A 703 17.11 1.71 -29.52
C PRO A 703 17.85 2.22 -28.27
N VAL A 704 18.78 1.43 -27.73
CA VAL A 704 19.59 1.79 -26.54
C VAL A 704 20.30 3.13 -26.71
N ALA A 705 20.85 3.39 -27.91
CA ALA A 705 21.58 4.63 -28.20
C ALA A 705 20.69 5.89 -28.08
N GLU A 706 19.43 5.80 -28.51
CA GLU A 706 18.47 6.90 -28.41
C GLU A 706 18.05 7.14 -26.96
N ARG A 707 17.74 6.07 -26.20
CA ARG A 707 17.44 6.18 -24.77
C ARG A 707 18.60 6.77 -23.97
N ARG A 708 19.83 6.39 -24.33
CA ARG A 708 21.07 6.93 -23.71
C ARG A 708 21.18 8.43 -23.95
N LYS A 709 20.94 8.88 -25.20
CA LYS A 709 20.97 10.30 -25.56
C LYS A 709 19.90 11.09 -24.80
N GLU A 710 18.68 10.56 -24.70
CA GLU A 710 17.58 11.20 -23.98
C GLU A 710 17.85 11.32 -22.48
N TYR A 711 18.37 10.26 -21.86
CA TYR A 711 18.78 10.28 -20.45
C TYR A 711 19.81 11.37 -20.18
N ILE A 712 20.86 11.44 -20.99
CA ILE A 712 21.91 12.47 -20.85
C ILE A 712 21.29 13.87 -21.02
N ASN A 713 20.46 14.08 -22.04
CA ASN A 713 19.83 15.37 -22.29
C ASN A 713 18.90 15.83 -21.15
N LYS A 714 18.20 14.90 -20.51
CA LYS A 714 17.30 15.19 -19.38
C LYS A 714 18.05 15.56 -18.10
N HIS A 715 19.23 14.97 -17.89
CA HIS A 715 19.97 15.10 -16.64
C HIS A 715 21.16 16.08 -16.71
N LYS A 716 21.59 16.47 -17.91
CA LYS A 716 22.67 17.43 -18.08
C LYS A 716 22.28 18.83 -17.61
N SER A 717 23.24 19.55 -17.03
CA SER A 717 23.07 20.95 -16.65
C SER A 717 22.84 21.82 -17.89
N HIS A 718 21.92 22.80 -17.81
CA HIS A 718 21.56 23.67 -18.93
C HIS A 718 22.62 24.74 -19.27
N ARG A 719 23.89 24.53 -18.88
CA ARG A 719 25.00 25.45 -19.20
C ARG A 719 25.48 25.17 -20.62
N LYS A 720 25.71 26.22 -21.42
CA LYS A 720 26.30 26.08 -22.76
C LYS A 720 27.72 25.53 -22.63
N SER A 721 27.92 24.29 -23.07
CA SER A 721 29.25 23.68 -23.24
C SER A 721 29.89 24.21 -24.53
N MET A 722 31.21 24.44 -24.50
CA MET A 722 32.02 24.73 -25.70
C MET A 722 32.63 23.46 -26.34
N LEU A 723 32.43 22.30 -25.72
CA LEU A 723 32.90 21.00 -26.22
C LEU A 723 31.86 20.36 -27.16
N PRO A 724 32.29 19.49 -28.10
CA PRO A 724 31.40 18.67 -28.91
C PRO A 724 30.44 17.82 -28.06
N GLU A 725 29.25 17.52 -28.61
CA GLU A 725 28.22 16.70 -27.96
C GLU A 725 28.79 15.31 -27.61
N GLY A 726 28.75 14.95 -26.32
CA GLY A 726 29.24 13.65 -25.82
C GLY A 726 30.68 13.62 -25.32
N GLU A 727 31.43 14.72 -25.44
CA GLU A 727 32.84 14.80 -24.99
C GLU A 727 33.02 15.46 -23.62
N SER A 728 31.95 16.00 -23.03
CA SER A 728 32.06 16.58 -21.69
C SER A 728 32.18 15.49 -20.62
N LYS A 729 32.88 15.82 -19.52
CA LYS A 729 33.01 14.94 -18.35
C LYS A 729 31.65 14.58 -17.75
N GLU A 730 30.71 15.54 -17.72
CA GLU A 730 29.34 15.36 -17.24
C GLU A 730 28.56 14.35 -18.10
N GLU A 731 28.60 14.49 -19.43
CA GLU A 731 27.94 13.55 -20.35
C GLU A 731 28.56 12.15 -20.28
N THR A 732 29.87 12.06 -20.06
CA THR A 732 30.56 10.76 -19.86
C THR A 732 30.11 10.07 -18.57
N GLU A 733 30.01 10.80 -17.46
CA GLU A 733 29.55 10.27 -16.17
C GLU A 733 28.06 9.89 -16.21
N LEU A 734 27.21 10.73 -16.81
CA LEU A 734 25.80 10.40 -17.04
C LEU A 734 25.64 9.19 -17.97
N GLY A 735 26.50 9.07 -18.97
CA GLY A 735 26.56 7.91 -19.85
C GLY A 735 26.88 6.62 -19.10
N LYS A 736 27.92 6.61 -18.25
CA LYS A 736 28.25 5.45 -17.40
C LYS A 736 27.10 5.09 -16.47
N LYS A 737 26.46 6.10 -15.85
CA LYS A 737 25.29 5.90 -15.00
C LYS A 737 24.13 5.29 -15.77
N PHE A 738 23.86 5.75 -16.99
CA PHE A 738 22.88 5.13 -17.88
C PHE A 738 23.23 3.67 -18.16
N ASP A 739 24.48 3.37 -18.50
CA ASP A 739 24.92 2.01 -18.84
C ASP A 739 24.74 1.05 -17.64
N GLU A 740 25.02 1.50 -16.40
CA GLU A 740 24.76 0.75 -15.17
C GLU A 740 23.26 0.52 -14.90
N LEU A 741 22.41 1.49 -15.23
CA LEU A 741 20.96 1.39 -15.09
C LEU A 741 20.36 0.46 -16.15
N GLU A 742 20.80 0.58 -17.39
CA GLU A 742 20.36 -0.25 -18.51
C GLU A 742 20.68 -1.73 -18.25
N ALA A 743 21.84 -2.03 -17.67
CA ALA A 743 22.22 -3.40 -17.30
C ALA A 743 21.29 -4.04 -16.25
N LYS A 744 20.56 -3.24 -15.46
CA LYS A 744 19.62 -3.72 -14.44
C LYS A 744 18.15 -3.71 -14.92
N ARG A 745 17.88 -3.22 -16.13
CA ARG A 745 16.52 -3.04 -16.65
C ARG A 745 15.85 -4.38 -16.93
N THR A 746 14.57 -4.48 -16.56
CA THR A 746 13.72 -5.60 -17.00
C THR A 746 13.24 -5.32 -18.42
N LEU A 747 13.52 -6.23 -19.34
CA LEU A 747 13.12 -6.12 -20.75
C LEU A 747 11.61 -6.28 -20.91
N ARG A 748 11.07 -5.54 -21.89
CA ARG A 748 9.69 -5.70 -22.35
C ARG A 748 9.56 -7.08 -23.00
N TYR A 749 8.55 -7.83 -22.58
CA TYR A 749 8.26 -9.16 -23.11
C TYR A 749 6.76 -9.31 -23.28
N PHE A 750 6.34 -10.06 -24.29
CA PHE A 750 4.95 -10.48 -24.49
C PHE A 750 4.93 -11.94 -24.92
N PRO A 751 3.93 -12.74 -24.50
CA PRO A 751 3.89 -14.16 -24.81
C PRO A 751 3.93 -14.44 -26.31
N THR A 752 4.76 -15.41 -26.68
CA THR A 752 4.90 -15.86 -28.08
C THR A 752 4.02 -17.06 -28.42
N THR A 753 3.45 -17.70 -27.40
CA THR A 753 2.52 -18.82 -27.53
C THR A 753 1.09 -18.36 -27.35
N ASP A 754 0.17 -19.07 -28.00
CA ASP A 754 -1.26 -18.77 -27.90
C ASP A 754 -1.82 -19.23 -26.54
N ASN A 755 -1.26 -20.30 -25.97
CA ASN A 755 -1.63 -20.87 -24.67
C ASN A 755 -0.94 -20.13 -23.53
N VAL A 756 -1.73 -19.54 -22.64
CA VAL A 756 -1.28 -18.82 -21.45
C VAL A 756 -2.10 -19.26 -20.23
N TYR A 757 -1.57 -19.04 -19.03
CA TYR A 757 -2.29 -19.26 -17.78
C TYR A 757 -3.18 -18.06 -17.49
N HIS A 758 -4.47 -18.30 -17.33
CA HIS A 758 -5.48 -17.28 -17.03
C HIS A 758 -5.87 -17.34 -15.56
N PHE A 759 -6.13 -16.17 -15.00
CA PHE A 759 -6.52 -15.97 -13.60
C PHE A 759 -7.81 -15.20 -13.54
N HIS A 760 -8.68 -15.55 -12.59
CA HIS A 760 -9.75 -14.64 -12.22
C HIS A 760 -9.15 -13.33 -11.68
N PRO A 761 -9.43 -12.16 -12.28
CA PRO A 761 -8.71 -10.92 -11.95
C PRO A 761 -8.87 -10.49 -10.48
N ILE A 762 -10.09 -10.53 -9.93
CA ILE A 762 -10.33 -10.12 -8.54
C ILE A 762 -9.72 -11.11 -7.52
N ALA A 763 -9.85 -12.42 -7.74
CA ALA A 763 -9.22 -13.42 -6.86
C ALA A 763 -7.71 -13.26 -6.80
N LEU A 764 -7.07 -13.00 -7.95
CA LEU A 764 -5.64 -12.71 -8.02
C LEU A 764 -5.30 -11.46 -7.20
N ILE A 765 -6.03 -10.36 -7.39
CA ILE A 765 -5.83 -9.10 -6.64
C ILE A 765 -5.93 -9.34 -5.14
N GLU A 766 -6.97 -10.03 -4.67
CA GLU A 766 -7.15 -10.37 -3.26
C GLU A 766 -5.96 -11.16 -2.72
N HIS A 767 -5.51 -12.16 -3.46
CA HIS A 767 -4.39 -13.00 -3.04
C HIS A 767 -3.07 -12.24 -3.05
N LEU A 768 -2.80 -11.43 -4.08
CA LEU A 768 -1.63 -10.56 -4.14
C LEU A 768 -1.62 -9.56 -2.98
N LYS A 769 -2.76 -8.98 -2.60
CA LYS A 769 -2.87 -8.11 -1.42
C LYS A 769 -2.50 -8.81 -0.11
N MET A 770 -2.65 -10.13 -0.02
CA MET A 770 -2.21 -10.90 1.16
C MET A 770 -0.69 -11.01 1.29
N ILE A 771 0.03 -11.09 0.16
CA ILE A 771 1.49 -11.21 0.12
C ILE A 771 2.20 -9.85 -0.01
N ILE A 772 1.55 -8.84 -0.60
CA ILE A 772 2.09 -7.48 -0.70
C ILE A 772 2.11 -6.83 0.68
N GLN A 773 3.20 -6.11 0.98
CA GLN A 773 3.34 -5.38 2.23
C GLN A 773 2.52 -4.09 2.18
N ASP A 774 1.57 -3.94 3.11
CA ASP A 774 0.82 -2.69 3.25
C ASP A 774 1.76 -1.57 3.67
N THR A 775 2.04 -0.66 2.75
CA THR A 775 2.93 0.48 2.97
C THR A 775 2.20 1.80 2.75
N LYS A 776 2.41 2.77 3.65
CA LYS A 776 1.96 4.17 3.49
C LYS A 776 3.15 5.08 3.21
N ASP A 777 3.06 5.92 2.19
CA ASP A 777 4.04 6.99 2.01
C ASP A 777 3.74 8.15 2.97
N LEU A 778 4.62 8.30 3.97
CA LEU A 778 4.55 9.36 4.99
C LEU A 778 5.75 10.33 4.88
N GLY A 779 6.50 10.26 3.77
CA GLY A 779 7.81 10.88 3.65
C GLY A 779 8.75 10.44 4.78
N PRO A 780 9.41 11.38 5.49
CA PRO A 780 10.40 11.04 6.52
C PRO A 780 9.80 10.68 7.89
N TRP A 781 8.47 10.72 8.03
CA TRP A 781 7.81 10.59 9.33
C TRP A 781 7.45 9.15 9.69
N PRO A 782 7.69 8.72 10.95
CA PRO A 782 7.31 7.38 11.41
C PRO A 782 5.83 7.28 11.86
N VAL A 783 5.06 8.38 11.79
CA VAL A 783 3.64 8.45 12.17
C VAL A 783 2.86 9.33 11.21
N GLU A 784 1.56 9.07 11.06
CA GLU A 784 0.65 9.86 10.23
C GLU A 784 0.56 11.32 10.70
N GLU A 785 0.20 12.22 9.79
CA GLU A 785 0.01 13.64 10.12
C GLU A 785 -1.08 13.83 11.17
N ASN A 786 -2.15 13.06 11.07
CA ASN A 786 -3.26 13.08 12.01
C ASN A 786 -3.54 11.69 12.57
N PHE A 787 -3.92 11.62 13.85
CA PHE A 787 -4.49 10.44 14.49
C PHE A 787 -5.79 10.87 15.17
N LYS A 788 -6.91 10.32 14.71
CA LYS A 788 -8.25 10.86 14.99
C LYS A 788 -8.29 12.34 14.58
N HIS A 789 -8.63 13.26 15.47
CA HIS A 789 -8.64 14.70 15.22
C HIS A 789 -7.38 15.42 15.73
N TRP A 790 -6.37 14.68 16.19
CA TRP A 790 -5.13 15.26 16.71
C TRP A 790 -4.02 15.23 15.66
N THR A 791 -3.19 16.27 15.65
CA THR A 791 -2.09 16.43 14.70
C THR A 791 -0.76 16.07 15.38
N ARG A 792 0.16 15.43 14.64
CA ARG A 792 1.48 15.06 15.12
C ARG A 792 2.32 16.28 15.51
N ARG A 793 3.21 16.12 16.50
CA ARG A 793 4.18 17.12 16.97
C ARG A 793 5.40 16.44 17.59
N ILE A 794 6.50 17.19 17.72
CA ILE A 794 7.69 16.75 18.46
C ILE A 794 7.63 17.37 19.87
N ASP A 795 7.60 16.53 20.90
CA ASP A 795 7.58 16.95 22.31
C ASP A 795 9.02 17.09 22.87
N SER A 796 9.98 16.32 22.35
CA SER A 796 11.39 16.41 22.76
C SER A 796 12.35 16.17 21.59
N GLY A 797 13.33 17.04 21.41
CA GLY A 797 14.38 16.92 20.39
C GLY A 797 15.63 16.14 20.84
N VAL A 798 16.57 15.92 19.93
CA VAL A 798 17.89 15.31 20.22
C VAL A 798 18.76 16.28 21.05
N GLY A 799 19.58 15.76 21.94
CA GLY A 799 20.58 16.53 22.69
C GLY A 799 20.27 16.76 24.18
N LYS A 800 20.92 17.75 24.79
CA LYS A 800 20.83 18.00 26.24
C LYS A 800 19.43 18.49 26.62
N ARG A 801 18.84 17.89 27.66
CA ARG A 801 17.51 18.26 28.18
C ARG A 801 17.46 18.30 29.71
N HIS A 802 16.61 19.16 30.23
CA HIS A 802 16.30 19.21 31.66
C HIS A 802 15.16 18.24 31.99
N VAL A 803 15.48 17.06 32.52
CA VAL A 803 14.47 16.10 32.96
C VAL A 803 14.16 16.31 34.44
N LYS A 804 12.92 16.70 34.76
CA LYS A 804 12.41 16.77 36.14
C LYS A 804 11.56 15.54 36.43
N GLY A 805 11.74 14.92 37.61
CA GLY A 805 10.85 13.86 38.11
C GLY A 805 11.16 12.41 37.66
N ILE A 806 11.96 12.18 36.60
CA ILE A 806 12.26 10.82 36.10
C ILE A 806 13.77 10.54 36.23
N LYS A 807 14.18 9.87 37.32
CA LYS A 807 15.61 9.61 37.65
C LYS A 807 16.37 8.76 36.62
N THR A 808 15.64 8.01 35.80
CA THR A 808 16.12 7.01 34.83
C THR A 808 16.15 7.53 33.40
N ALA A 809 15.60 8.73 33.16
CA ALA A 809 15.60 9.34 31.84
C ALA A 809 16.96 9.99 31.54
N SER A 810 17.44 9.83 30.31
CA SER A 810 18.71 10.42 29.90
C SER A 810 18.65 11.95 29.84
N LYS A 811 19.65 12.61 30.42
CA LYS A 811 19.90 14.06 30.26
C LYS A 811 20.48 14.42 28.88
N ASN A 812 20.97 13.43 28.13
CA ASN A 812 21.42 13.57 26.75
C ASN A 812 20.55 12.68 25.85
N HIS A 813 19.54 13.27 25.25
CA HIS A 813 18.53 12.59 24.47
C HIS A 813 19.09 12.18 23.10
N LYS A 814 18.82 10.93 22.69
CA LYS A 814 19.41 10.30 21.50
C LYS A 814 18.44 10.19 20.32
N GLY A 815 17.22 10.69 20.47
CA GLY A 815 16.17 10.59 19.47
C GLY A 815 15.18 11.74 19.59
N LEU A 816 14.08 11.62 18.85
CA LEU A 816 12.92 12.49 18.94
C LEU A 816 11.82 11.79 19.74
N ASP A 817 11.18 12.51 20.64
CA ASP A 817 9.92 12.08 21.26
C ASP A 817 8.78 12.72 20.46
N ILE A 818 7.99 11.89 19.77
CA ILE A 818 6.89 12.29 18.88
C ILE A 818 5.56 11.94 19.54
N ASN A 819 4.63 12.90 19.53
CA ASN A 819 3.28 12.78 20.10
C ASN A 819 2.21 13.44 19.23
N PHE A 820 0.95 13.28 19.60
CA PHE A 820 -0.16 14.01 18.98
C PHE A 820 -0.72 15.11 19.89
N SER A 821 -1.44 16.06 19.28
CA SER A 821 -1.92 17.27 19.96
C SER A 821 -2.81 17.03 21.18
N GLY A 822 -3.47 15.86 21.30
CA GLY A 822 -4.35 15.51 22.41
C GLY A 822 -3.67 15.39 23.79
N GLY A 823 -2.38 15.06 23.83
CA GLY A 823 -1.59 14.98 25.07
C GLY A 823 -1.94 13.80 26.00
N GLY A 824 -1.13 13.59 27.04
CA GLY A 824 -1.31 12.45 27.94
C GLY A 824 -1.20 11.11 27.20
N ASN A 825 -2.21 10.24 27.36
CA ASN A 825 -2.26 8.94 26.68
C ASN A 825 -3.32 8.89 25.56
N THR A 826 -3.77 10.04 25.04
CA THR A 826 -4.83 10.07 24.03
C THR A 826 -4.44 9.38 22.71
N ASP A 827 -3.14 9.40 22.41
CA ASP A 827 -2.50 8.82 21.22
C ASP A 827 -2.01 7.38 21.39
N LEU A 828 -2.33 6.75 22.53
CA LEU A 828 -2.08 5.32 22.73
C LEU A 828 -2.71 4.52 21.58
N GLY A 829 -1.90 3.66 20.95
CA GLY A 829 -2.34 2.83 19.82
C GLY A 829 -2.17 3.51 18.45
N ALA A 830 -1.64 4.74 18.37
CA ALA A 830 -1.37 5.37 17.08
C ALA A 830 -0.40 4.49 16.25
N PRO A 831 -0.71 4.21 14.97
CA PRO A 831 0.15 3.38 14.12
C PRO A 831 1.55 3.97 13.93
N ILE A 832 2.57 3.10 13.99
CA ILE A 832 3.97 3.45 13.73
C ILE A 832 4.44 2.73 12.48
N TYR A 833 5.13 3.47 11.61
CA TYR A 833 5.56 3.02 10.30
C TYR A 833 7.09 3.08 10.14
N ALA A 834 7.64 2.15 9.38
CA ALA A 834 9.05 2.15 9.00
C ALA A 834 9.38 3.35 8.13
N THR A 835 10.52 4.00 8.36
CA THR A 835 10.94 5.19 7.59
C THR A 835 11.88 4.86 6.43
N HIS A 836 12.28 3.60 6.30
CA HIS A 836 13.13 3.13 5.21
C HIS A 836 13.00 1.61 4.98
N ASP A 837 13.42 1.17 3.81
CA ASP A 837 13.61 -0.23 3.45
C ASP A 837 14.74 -0.90 4.26
N GLY A 838 14.58 -2.18 4.59
CA GLY A 838 15.57 -2.90 5.39
C GLY A 838 15.07 -4.24 5.91
N PHE A 839 15.55 -4.62 7.09
CA PHE A 839 15.06 -5.79 7.80
C PHE A 839 15.01 -5.55 9.32
N ALA A 840 14.10 -6.24 9.99
CA ALA A 840 13.91 -6.17 11.43
C ALA A 840 15.10 -6.80 12.17
N HIS A 841 16.06 -5.97 12.60
CA HIS A 841 17.29 -6.42 13.24
C HIS A 841 17.09 -6.83 14.70
N VAL A 842 16.32 -6.03 15.45
CA VAL A 842 15.94 -6.32 16.83
C VAL A 842 14.44 -6.12 16.99
N VAL A 843 13.77 -7.13 17.56
CA VAL A 843 12.39 -7.04 18.00
C VAL A 843 12.34 -7.43 19.47
N LYS A 844 11.94 -6.51 20.34
CA LYS A 844 11.76 -6.76 21.76
C LYS A 844 10.31 -6.50 22.14
N ASP A 845 9.55 -7.58 22.27
CA ASP A 845 8.15 -7.54 22.72
C ASP A 845 8.02 -7.84 24.23
N THR A 846 8.80 -7.13 25.05
CA THR A 846 8.62 -7.14 26.51
C THR A 846 8.70 -5.73 27.05
N THR A 847 7.94 -5.43 28.10
CA THR A 847 7.90 -4.11 28.74
C THR A 847 9.12 -3.82 29.62
N SER A 848 10.08 -4.75 29.71
CA SER A 848 11.21 -4.68 30.62
C SER A 848 12.19 -3.53 30.30
N GLY A 849 12.86 -2.98 31.33
CA GLY A 849 13.89 -1.95 31.15
C GLY A 849 13.37 -0.59 30.66
N SER A 850 14.30 0.35 30.46
CA SER A 850 13.95 1.74 30.14
C SER A 850 13.35 1.94 28.75
N GLY A 851 13.62 1.03 27.81
CA GLY A 851 13.09 1.14 26.46
C GLY A 851 11.72 0.54 26.24
N GLY A 852 11.17 -0.15 27.24
CA GLY A 852 9.96 -0.93 27.09
C GLY A 852 10.08 -1.91 25.92
N ARG A 853 9.00 -1.99 25.15
CA ARG A 853 8.98 -2.65 23.84
C ARG A 853 9.63 -1.75 22.80
N TYR A 854 10.45 -2.33 21.94
CA TYR A 854 11.06 -1.59 20.85
C TYR A 854 11.44 -2.45 19.65
N ILE A 855 11.63 -1.77 18.53
CA ILE A 855 12.02 -2.32 17.23
C ILE A 855 13.27 -1.58 16.74
N GLU A 856 14.18 -2.31 16.10
CA GLU A 856 15.27 -1.74 15.30
C GLU A 856 15.21 -2.28 13.88
N ILE A 857 15.25 -1.39 12.89
CA ILE A 857 15.28 -1.74 11.47
C ILE A 857 16.65 -1.37 10.92
N MET A 858 17.35 -2.34 10.34
CA MET A 858 18.66 -2.16 9.71
C MET A 858 18.48 -1.96 8.21
N SER A 859 19.21 -1.01 7.61
CA SER A 859 19.26 -0.88 6.15
C SER A 859 19.85 -2.13 5.50
N ASN A 860 19.47 -2.43 4.27
CA ASN A 860 19.95 -3.63 3.56
C ASN A 860 21.48 -3.65 3.38
N ASP A 861 22.07 -2.46 3.15
CA ASP A 861 23.52 -2.26 3.04
C ASP A 861 24.24 -2.14 4.40
N LYS A 862 23.48 -2.19 5.50
CA LYS A 862 23.95 -2.14 6.89
C LYS A 862 24.79 -0.90 7.22
N LYS A 863 24.53 0.23 6.56
CA LYS A 863 25.16 1.53 6.85
C LYS A 863 24.46 2.31 7.96
N PHE A 864 23.15 2.10 8.14
CA PHE A 864 22.39 2.78 9.16
C PHE A 864 21.25 1.91 9.69
N MET A 865 20.67 2.32 10.81
CA MET A 865 19.46 1.71 11.37
C MET A 865 18.56 2.77 12.01
N THR A 866 17.28 2.42 12.16
CA THR A 866 16.31 3.22 12.92
C THR A 866 15.82 2.45 14.14
N ARG A 867 15.47 3.17 15.21
CA ARG A 867 14.92 2.58 16.45
C ARG A 867 13.61 3.24 16.85
N TYR A 868 12.65 2.42 17.29
CA TYR A 868 11.29 2.81 17.68
C TYR A 868 10.98 2.22 19.06
N MET A 869 10.86 3.04 20.11
CA MET A 869 10.73 2.57 21.50
C MET A 869 9.39 2.95 22.16
N HIS A 870 9.16 2.41 23.35
CA HIS A 870 7.96 2.61 24.18
C HIS A 870 6.66 2.04 23.59
N LEU A 871 6.77 1.10 22.65
CA LEU A 871 5.64 0.60 21.89
C LEU A 871 4.58 -0.06 22.78
N SER A 872 3.31 0.11 22.45
CA SER A 872 2.20 -0.64 23.06
C SER A 872 2.05 -2.01 22.40
N MET A 873 2.35 -2.09 21.11
CA MET A 873 2.32 -3.31 20.32
C MET A 873 3.48 -3.36 19.31
N VAL A 874 4.00 -4.56 19.06
CA VAL A 874 4.93 -4.86 17.97
C VAL A 874 4.20 -5.75 16.97
N ASN A 875 4.29 -5.44 15.68
CA ASN A 875 3.55 -6.12 14.60
C ASN A 875 4.44 -6.94 13.67
N ILE A 876 5.73 -7.05 13.97
CA ILE A 876 6.74 -7.71 13.14
C ILE A 876 7.62 -8.62 14.01
N GLU A 877 8.31 -9.56 13.38
CA GLU A 877 9.27 -10.46 14.00
C GLU A 877 10.70 -10.16 13.54
N LYS A 878 11.69 -10.58 14.35
CA LYS A 878 13.10 -10.43 13.99
C LYS A 878 13.39 -11.18 12.69
N GLY A 879 14.07 -10.51 11.75
CA GLY A 879 14.44 -11.03 10.45
C GLY A 879 13.43 -10.75 9.34
N ASN A 880 12.22 -10.23 9.64
CA ASN A 880 11.30 -9.81 8.60
C ASN A 880 11.94 -8.76 7.69
N SER A 881 11.75 -8.92 6.37
CA SER A 881 12.02 -7.85 5.40
C SER A 881 11.03 -6.71 5.64
N ILE A 882 11.54 -5.48 5.64
CA ILE A 882 10.77 -4.27 5.93
C ILE A 882 10.82 -3.33 4.74
N LYS A 883 9.66 -2.79 4.37
CA LYS A 883 9.54 -1.71 3.39
C LYS A 883 9.20 -0.38 4.06
N LYS A 884 9.71 0.72 3.51
CA LYS A 884 9.29 2.07 3.93
C LYS A 884 7.78 2.16 3.93
N GLY A 885 7.23 2.75 4.99
CA GLY A 885 5.80 2.92 5.14
C GLY A 885 5.06 1.70 5.69
N GLN A 886 5.73 0.57 5.93
CA GLN A 886 5.10 -0.60 6.55
C GLN A 886 4.74 -0.31 8.02
N LYS A 887 3.52 -0.67 8.46
CA LYS A 887 3.15 -0.60 9.88
C LYS A 887 3.95 -1.64 10.68
N ILE A 888 4.78 -1.19 11.60
CA ILE A 888 5.68 -2.04 12.39
C ILE A 888 5.27 -2.18 13.86
N GLY A 889 4.42 -1.28 14.35
CA GLY A 889 3.94 -1.31 15.74
C GLY A 889 2.94 -0.21 16.03
N GLU A 890 2.71 0.01 17.32
CA GLU A 890 1.79 1.03 17.82
C GLU A 890 2.42 1.83 18.96
N LEU A 891 2.16 3.14 18.96
CA LEU A 891 2.63 4.08 19.96
C LEU A 891 2.11 3.68 21.34
N GLY A 892 2.96 3.77 22.35
CA GLY A 892 2.64 3.34 23.70
C GLY A 892 3.38 4.10 24.79
N ALA A 893 3.31 3.54 26.00
CA ALA A 893 3.96 4.04 27.21
C ALA A 893 4.70 2.91 27.95
N SER A 894 5.16 1.89 27.22
CA SER A 894 5.73 0.70 27.85
C SER A 894 7.09 0.99 28.48
N TYR A 895 7.26 0.58 29.75
CA TYR A 895 8.39 1.00 30.55
C TYR A 895 8.55 0.17 31.85
N TYR A 896 9.76 -0.36 32.11
CA TYR A 896 10.14 -1.11 33.33
C TYR A 896 9.12 -2.13 33.85
N GLY A 897 8.56 -2.94 32.94
CA GLY A 897 7.60 -3.99 33.28
C GLY A 897 6.14 -3.55 33.21
N GLN A 898 5.87 -2.27 32.95
CA GLN A 898 4.51 -1.73 32.86
C GLN A 898 4.10 -1.51 31.40
N GLU A 899 2.83 -1.75 31.10
CA GLU A 899 2.20 -1.47 29.80
C GLU A 899 1.96 0.04 29.60
N ILE A 900 1.45 0.67 30.66
CA ILE A 900 1.22 2.11 30.76
C ILE A 900 1.87 2.55 32.06
N SER A 901 2.93 3.35 31.96
CA SER A 901 3.65 3.85 33.11
C SER A 901 3.04 5.16 33.62
N ASP A 902 2.91 5.31 34.93
CA ASP A 902 2.54 6.58 35.59
C ASP A 902 3.63 7.65 35.46
N LYS A 903 4.87 7.24 35.14
CA LYS A 903 6.04 8.13 35.02
C LYS A 903 6.22 8.78 33.65
N MET A 904 5.55 8.29 32.61
CA MET A 904 5.64 8.85 31.27
C MET A 904 4.31 8.71 30.54
N SER A 905 3.90 9.77 29.87
CA SER A 905 2.80 9.72 28.92
C SER A 905 3.19 8.91 27.68
N ALA A 906 2.20 8.41 26.96
CA ALA A 906 2.41 7.75 25.68
C ALA A 906 3.21 8.66 24.74
N HIS A 907 4.21 8.08 24.06
CA HIS A 907 5.00 8.72 23.01
C HIS A 907 5.79 7.71 22.21
N LEU A 908 6.18 8.10 21.00
CA LEU A 908 7.18 7.37 20.22
C LEU A 908 8.56 8.02 20.43
N HIS A 909 9.51 7.25 20.95
CA HIS A 909 10.92 7.61 20.88
C HIS A 909 11.55 7.04 19.59
N TYR A 910 11.94 7.93 18.67
CA TYR A 910 12.47 7.61 17.35
C TYR A 910 13.94 8.03 17.21
N GLU A 911 14.80 7.11 16.79
CA GLU A 911 16.23 7.38 16.54
C GLU A 911 16.64 6.98 15.12
N ILE A 912 17.58 7.73 14.53
CA ILE A 912 18.37 7.32 13.35
C ILE A 912 19.81 7.14 13.81
N ARG A 913 20.46 6.05 13.38
CA ARG A 913 21.77 5.63 13.89
C ARG A 913 22.70 5.18 12.79
N SER A 914 23.98 5.56 12.90
CA SER A 914 25.04 5.01 12.04
C SER A 914 25.44 3.62 12.49
N VAL A 915 25.86 2.79 11.53
CA VAL A 915 26.23 1.40 11.76
C VAL A 915 27.66 1.16 11.28
N LYS A 916 28.45 0.49 12.11
CA LYS A 916 29.81 0.03 11.79
C LYS A 916 29.96 -1.41 12.28
N ASN A 917 30.47 -2.30 11.43
CA ASN A 917 30.61 -3.74 11.72
C ASN A 917 29.31 -4.40 12.21
N ASN A 918 28.16 -4.06 11.59
CA ASN A 918 26.83 -4.52 11.99
C ASN A 918 26.40 -4.12 13.42
N THR A 919 27.05 -3.12 14.02
CA THR A 919 26.75 -2.63 15.36
C THR A 919 26.54 -1.12 15.37
N TYR A 920 25.78 -0.64 16.36
CA TYR A 920 25.56 0.79 16.61
C TYR A 920 26.90 1.53 16.78
N ASP A 921 27.10 2.59 16.00
CA ASP A 921 28.31 3.43 16.01
C ASP A 921 28.01 4.85 16.52
N GLY A 922 26.86 5.42 16.16
CA GLY A 922 26.49 6.79 16.52
C GLY A 922 25.02 7.13 16.26
N VAL A 923 24.62 8.33 16.69
CA VAL A 923 23.26 8.89 16.49
C VAL A 923 23.30 9.99 15.47
N ILE A 924 22.32 9.99 14.57
CA ILE A 924 22.08 11.04 13.58
C ILE A 924 20.83 11.80 14.03
N ASP A 925 20.93 13.12 14.15
CA ASP A 925 19.79 13.97 14.50
C ASP A 925 18.80 14.01 13.31
N PRO A 926 17.56 13.51 13.45
CA PRO A 926 16.61 13.51 12.35
C PRO A 926 16.24 14.90 11.85
N THR A 927 16.52 15.98 12.61
CA THR A 927 16.30 17.37 12.22
C THR A 927 17.54 18.06 11.65
N GLU A 928 18.67 17.34 11.51
CA GLU A 928 19.98 17.88 11.12
C GLU A 928 20.44 19.07 11.99
N GLY A 929 20.05 19.07 13.27
CA GLY A 929 20.41 20.15 14.20
C GLY A 929 19.61 21.46 14.01
N ARG A 930 18.65 21.51 13.07
CA ARG A 930 17.71 22.65 12.93
C ARG A 930 16.80 22.81 14.16
N GLY A 931 16.63 21.73 14.92
CA GLY A 931 15.76 21.68 16.09
C GLY A 931 14.28 21.61 15.72
N PHE A 932 13.44 21.33 16.72
CA PHE A 932 12.01 21.05 16.54
C PHE A 932 11.10 22.29 16.54
N LYS A 933 11.67 23.50 16.51
CA LYS A 933 10.94 24.78 16.56
C LYS A 933 10.71 25.42 15.19
N SER A 934 11.31 24.91 14.11
CA SER A 934 11.06 25.39 12.75
C SER A 934 9.64 25.03 12.30
N LYS A 935 8.97 25.90 11.54
CA LYS A 935 7.68 25.59 10.90
C LYS A 935 7.79 25.81 9.38
N PRO A 936 7.61 24.78 8.55
CA PRO A 936 7.36 23.37 8.92
C PRO A 936 8.57 22.70 9.58
N VAL A 937 8.32 21.62 10.33
CA VAL A 937 9.38 20.75 10.85
C VAL A 937 9.76 19.78 9.74
N GLU A 938 11.01 19.83 9.30
CA GLU A 938 11.55 18.96 8.25
C GLU A 938 12.50 17.93 8.84
N LEU A 939 12.16 16.66 8.62
CA LEU A 939 12.99 15.51 9.01
C LEU A 939 13.76 14.99 7.79
N ILE A 940 14.94 14.44 8.03
CA ILE A 940 15.67 13.67 7.01
C ILE A 940 14.90 12.41 6.67
N ASP A 941 14.84 12.08 5.39
CA ASP A 941 14.25 10.83 4.91
C ASP A 941 15.36 9.79 4.76
N PRO A 942 15.50 8.83 5.70
CA PRO A 942 16.57 7.84 5.61
C PRO A 942 16.44 6.93 4.39
N GLN A 943 15.27 6.88 3.73
CA GLN A 943 15.11 6.16 2.48
C GLN A 943 15.94 6.77 1.35
N ASP A 944 16.20 8.08 1.36
CA ASP A 944 16.99 8.77 0.32
C ASP A 944 18.46 8.28 0.30
N TRP A 945 18.91 7.62 1.36
CA TRP A 945 20.24 7.02 1.46
C TRP A 945 20.30 5.59 0.93
N ILE A 946 19.15 4.99 0.63
CA ILE A 946 19.04 3.65 0.05
C ILE A 946 18.86 3.81 -1.45
N GLU A 947 19.82 3.30 -2.22
CA GLU A 947 19.67 3.24 -3.69
C GLU A 947 18.51 2.29 -4.05
N ASP A 948 17.48 2.82 -4.71
CA ASP A 948 16.36 2.03 -5.25
C ASP A 948 16.52 1.87 -6.78
N PRO A 949 16.92 0.68 -7.28
CA PRO A 949 17.06 0.42 -8.70
C PRO A 949 15.72 0.41 -9.47
N SER A 950 14.58 0.36 -8.78
CA SER A 950 13.25 0.18 -9.37
C SER A 950 12.49 1.48 -9.66
N LEU A 951 13.01 2.64 -9.21
CA LEU A 951 12.36 3.95 -9.34
C LEU A 951 12.70 4.72 -10.63
N PHE A 952 13.45 4.15 -11.56
CA PHE A 952 13.77 4.82 -12.82
C PHE A 952 12.63 4.68 -13.84
N ASN A 953 11.76 5.69 -13.85
CA ASN A 953 10.88 6.01 -14.97
C ASN A 953 11.61 7.01 -15.89
N TYR A 954 11.67 6.73 -17.20
CA TYR A 954 12.22 7.64 -18.20
C TYR A 954 11.52 8.99 -18.23
#